data_AF-A0A7L5BPM8-F1
#
_entry.id   AF-A0A7L5BPM8-F1
#
_cell.length_a   1.000
_cell.length_b   1.000
_cell.length_c   1.000
_cell.angle_alpha   90.00
_cell.angle_beta   90.00
_cell.angle_gamma   90.00
#
_symmetry.space_group_name_H-M   'P 1'
#
loop_
_entity.id
_entity.type
_entity.pdbx_description
1 polymer ?
#
loop_
_entity_poly.entity_id
_entity_poly.type
_entity_poly.pdbx_seq_one_letter_code
_entity_poly.pdbx_strand_id
1 'polypeptide(L)'
;MAADNSRMLARRIEETFDGEDTSPRGGSQPSQYEERVWFSQFQDPDQVFRHILTYRIGGESDLLRLTSALETVCAAWPELRVRFSFGEDGTLAKSVEAPSASLVQLFQAPSTDEAIALLHDLQASPYDAEIDPPFQAIVLLSEGEVLLALLVHGLLGETLSSQTLLEAIAAAYAGEAPKPLLPRIAETGIVNPLPLPWLQGSASGTHVISLRDSGAKPASHSHGVDLPATLLDLDGSTTTEALLARAGARFAHFIATNGNLDTVTLRLPLQSGGETGLPLPADAVARVSIPRGQSLPEAEKAVLAGLKRQIGNSSKHNDEAATFTLQALATSAETSSVERLRFERLPLPSLQSGLGLTLAAGSTVDGHIRLELTGGKETSPHGTAFLLERFVTHLEGGADFSAITHSIPSAGMAATASPPAASYSSDDEIAATILAEFREALVSPDMGPDDDFFDFGGHSLIATRIIGRLLSNHGIEVRFNDLFSYPTAASLAKQATRLETAAPAQLESTETGSLTAPLSLAQMSLWKAYAAFGFGEIFNIPFALDFLDPVDESAFECALLDIIERHPGLRTHFYVENDTVLQKIVPMHDLPGYKWFWTSEESEGVDRHAEASWRFDLSRELPMRLRFLRNPQTGGQVLSFLFHHIVLDEWSVNLMMDELAEAYRARAAGKAPVFAGKPAPFHEFARKQVASGVNADHLAYWTDMLQDAPKGLVLLGQDSMPAETSHDEAPAGGWIEFKLEKHVSDGLYAIAKQNSASLFNVVYAAIAASLRHLGGLSDLVVGTSASGRTDSGYFDTIGYFTTVVAHRVRFQKEMTVGELISSVKNTVNGSLEHSEIPIDLVEEALGMTPGRDHLFEVFIQIHAKNKLNGTLSGPDGKSVEFRQIDPDKHESMLGLQFEVMEEMIGGERSIRVLMSYRSDRYGPEDVDRLRSTTSGVFSRFAEAGASSRVLTTLA
;
A
#
# COMPACT_ATOMS: atom_id res chain seq x y z
N MET A 1 10.15 31.19 -1.16
CA MET A 1 9.38 31.61 -2.36
C MET A 1 8.10 30.80 -2.53
N ALA A 2 8.13 29.46 -2.64
CA ALA A 2 6.91 28.65 -2.70
C ALA A 2 5.99 28.78 -1.46
N ALA A 3 6.56 28.82 -0.25
CA ALA A 3 5.78 28.94 0.99
C ALA A 3 5.17 30.34 1.25
N ASP A 4 5.75 31.41 0.67
CA ASP A 4 5.19 32.76 0.76
C ASP A 4 4.03 32.95 -0.22
N ASN A 5 4.08 32.31 -1.39
CA ASN A 5 2.99 32.30 -2.37
C ASN A 5 1.75 31.59 -1.81
N SER A 6 1.90 30.50 -1.05
CA SER A 6 0.77 29.80 -0.41
C SER A 6 0.05 30.63 0.66
N ARG A 7 0.78 31.45 1.43
CA ARG A 7 0.18 32.34 2.44
C ARG A 7 -0.51 33.55 1.83
N MET A 8 0.00 34.07 0.71
CA MET A 8 -0.62 35.17 -0.03
C MET A 8 -1.90 34.70 -0.77
N LEU A 9 -1.89 33.47 -1.29
CA LEU A 9 -3.07 32.78 -1.85
C LEU A 9 -4.18 32.58 -0.80
N ALA A 10 -3.83 32.05 0.38
CA ALA A 10 -4.79 31.77 1.45
C ALA A 10 -5.54 33.03 1.93
N ARG A 11 -4.87 34.19 1.91
CA ARG A 11 -5.46 35.48 2.30
C ARG A 11 -6.43 36.04 1.25
N ARG A 12 -6.22 35.77 -0.05
CA ARG A 12 -7.19 36.10 -1.11
C ARG A 12 -8.40 35.18 -1.09
N ILE A 13 -8.24 33.92 -0.67
CA ILE A 13 -9.35 32.97 -0.51
C ILE A 13 -10.37 33.52 0.50
N GLU A 14 -9.94 34.13 1.61
CA GLU A 14 -10.88 34.76 2.55
C GLU A 14 -11.58 36.01 1.97
N GLU A 15 -10.93 36.78 1.10
CA GLU A 15 -11.49 38.01 0.52
C GLU A 15 -12.46 37.74 -0.66
N THR A 16 -12.29 36.65 -1.41
CA THR A 16 -13.16 36.29 -2.55
C THR A 16 -14.45 35.58 -2.09
N PHE A 17 -14.47 34.96 -0.91
CA PHE A 17 -15.64 34.26 -0.37
C PHE A 17 -16.76 35.20 0.13
N ASP A 18 -16.49 36.49 0.34
CA ASP A 18 -17.42 37.45 0.96
C ASP A 18 -18.04 38.50 -0.01
N GLY A 19 -17.77 38.45 -1.32
CA GLY A 19 -18.22 39.47 -2.27
C GLY A 19 -18.96 38.94 -3.50
N GLU A 20 -20.30 38.92 -3.45
CA GLU A 20 -21.16 38.82 -4.65
C GLU A 20 -21.07 40.11 -5.48
N ASP A 21 -20.08 40.22 -6.38
CA ASP A 21 -20.05 41.27 -7.41
C ASP A 21 -19.92 40.65 -8.80
N THR A 22 -21.06 40.47 -9.48
CA THR A 22 -21.23 39.79 -10.77
C THR A 22 -21.07 40.74 -11.98
N SER A 23 -20.13 41.69 -11.89
CA SER A 23 -19.88 42.65 -12.99
C SER A 23 -18.77 42.15 -13.95
N PRO A 24 -18.97 42.16 -15.28
CA PRO A 24 -18.01 41.63 -16.24
C PRO A 24 -16.77 42.54 -16.31
N ARG A 25 -15.66 42.08 -15.72
CA ARG A 25 -14.34 42.72 -15.85
C ARG A 25 -13.69 42.31 -17.18
N GLY A 26 -13.02 43.25 -17.84
CA GLY A 26 -12.54 43.12 -19.23
C GLY A 26 -11.65 41.89 -19.48
N GLY A 27 -11.70 41.38 -20.72
CA GLY A 27 -11.26 40.05 -21.16
C GLY A 27 -9.79 39.65 -21.02
N SER A 28 -9.02 40.25 -20.11
CA SER A 28 -7.66 39.84 -19.73
C SER A 28 -7.53 39.34 -18.28
N GLN A 29 -8.61 39.36 -17.48
CA GLN A 29 -8.60 38.84 -16.11
C GLN A 29 -9.55 37.64 -15.96
N PRO A 30 -9.17 36.59 -15.20
CA PRO A 30 -10.06 35.48 -14.85
C PRO A 30 -11.32 35.95 -14.10
N SER A 31 -12.46 35.27 -14.31
CA SER A 31 -13.64 35.44 -13.45
C SER A 31 -13.43 34.81 -12.07
N GLN A 32 -14.19 35.22 -11.05
CA GLN A 32 -14.12 34.59 -9.72
C GLN A 32 -14.40 33.08 -9.76
N TYR A 33 -15.26 32.63 -10.69
CA TYR A 33 -15.51 31.21 -10.91
C TYR A 33 -14.32 30.51 -11.56
N GLU A 34 -13.72 31.11 -12.58
CA GLU A 34 -12.50 30.58 -13.22
C GLU A 34 -11.35 30.46 -12.20
N GLU A 35 -11.14 31.47 -11.35
CA GLU A 35 -10.16 31.43 -10.25
C GLU A 35 -10.45 30.29 -9.28
N ARG A 36 -11.71 30.13 -8.85
CA ARG A 36 -12.10 29.05 -7.92
C ARG A 36 -11.89 27.66 -8.50
N VAL A 37 -12.28 27.44 -9.76
CA VAL A 37 -12.09 26.14 -10.43
C VAL A 37 -10.61 25.85 -10.60
N TRP A 38 -9.82 26.85 -11.00
CA TRP A 38 -8.36 26.73 -11.12
C TRP A 38 -7.70 26.43 -9.78
N PHE A 39 -8.08 27.12 -8.70
CA PHE A 39 -7.54 26.87 -7.35
C PHE A 39 -7.93 25.49 -6.81
N SER A 40 -9.17 25.05 -7.04
CA SER A 40 -9.61 23.70 -6.65
C SER A 40 -8.74 22.63 -7.32
N GLN A 41 -8.40 22.83 -8.59
CA GLN A 41 -7.52 21.93 -9.32
C GLN A 41 -6.06 21.99 -8.85
N PHE A 42 -5.57 23.16 -8.47
CA PHE A 42 -4.24 23.30 -7.92
C PHE A 42 -4.09 22.61 -6.55
N GLN A 43 -5.14 22.62 -5.72
CA GLN A 43 -5.13 21.99 -4.39
C GLN A 43 -5.22 20.47 -4.44
N ASP A 44 -5.90 19.92 -5.45
CA ASP A 44 -6.02 18.48 -5.68
C ASP A 44 -5.77 18.18 -7.17
N PRO A 45 -4.49 18.02 -7.58
CA PRO A 45 -4.13 17.74 -8.97
C PRO A 45 -4.72 16.42 -9.50
N ASP A 46 -5.09 15.52 -8.60
CA ASP A 46 -5.67 14.21 -8.90
C ASP A 46 -7.20 14.26 -9.04
N GLN A 47 -7.85 15.40 -8.76
CA GLN A 47 -9.27 15.63 -8.98
C GLN A 47 -9.54 15.91 -10.47
N VAL A 48 -10.53 15.22 -11.05
CA VAL A 48 -10.85 15.35 -12.49
C VAL A 48 -11.80 16.52 -12.74
N PHE A 49 -11.31 17.56 -13.41
CA PHE A 49 -12.10 18.73 -13.81
C PHE A 49 -12.53 18.73 -15.28
N ARG A 50 -12.19 17.67 -16.04
CA ARG A 50 -12.58 17.47 -17.44
C ARG A 50 -13.75 16.49 -17.57
N HIS A 51 -14.72 16.87 -18.40
CA HIS A 51 -15.86 16.05 -18.77
C HIS A 51 -15.82 15.75 -20.25
N ILE A 52 -16.19 14.53 -20.64
CA ILE A 52 -16.31 14.15 -22.05
C ILE A 52 -17.77 13.95 -22.42
N LEU A 53 -18.18 14.51 -23.56
CA LEU A 53 -19.50 14.30 -24.14
C LEU A 53 -19.33 13.57 -25.47
N THR A 54 -19.86 12.35 -25.55
CA THR A 54 -19.67 11.48 -26.71
C THR A 54 -20.98 11.28 -27.46
N TYR A 55 -20.91 11.37 -28.79
CA TYR A 55 -22.04 11.24 -29.70
C TYR A 55 -21.66 10.33 -30.86
N ARG A 56 -22.51 9.36 -31.19
CA ARG A 56 -22.49 8.69 -32.49
C ARG A 56 -23.19 9.61 -33.49
N ILE A 57 -22.53 9.83 -34.62
CA ILE A 57 -23.05 10.65 -35.72
C ILE A 57 -23.71 9.72 -36.74
N GLY A 58 -25.03 9.78 -36.83
CA GLY A 58 -25.82 9.00 -37.80
C GLY A 58 -26.10 9.77 -39.09
N GLY A 59 -26.12 9.05 -40.23
CA GLY A 59 -26.41 9.57 -41.58
C GLY A 59 -25.22 9.45 -42.55
N GLU A 60 -25.38 9.88 -43.82
CA GLU A 60 -24.25 10.11 -44.73
C GLU A 60 -23.49 11.37 -44.28
N SER A 61 -22.74 11.27 -43.18
CA SER A 61 -21.94 12.38 -42.64
C SER A 61 -20.70 12.60 -43.50
N ASP A 62 -20.52 13.82 -44.00
CA ASP A 62 -19.29 14.24 -44.67
C ASP A 62 -18.26 14.61 -43.60
N LEU A 63 -17.28 13.74 -43.40
CA LEU A 63 -16.23 13.90 -42.39
C LEU A 63 -15.44 15.19 -42.59
N LEU A 64 -15.14 15.56 -43.84
CA LEU A 64 -14.37 16.77 -44.14
C LEU A 64 -15.16 18.02 -43.73
N ARG A 65 -16.47 17.99 -44.00
CA ARG A 65 -17.39 19.05 -43.60
C ARG A 65 -17.58 19.11 -42.08
N LEU A 66 -17.59 17.98 -41.39
CA LEU A 66 -17.70 17.90 -39.92
C LEU A 66 -16.46 18.48 -39.24
N THR A 67 -15.27 18.07 -39.68
CA THR A 67 -14.01 18.62 -39.18
C THR A 67 -13.93 20.13 -39.44
N SER A 68 -14.31 20.59 -40.65
CA SER A 68 -14.34 22.02 -40.97
C SER A 68 -15.33 22.81 -40.11
N ALA A 69 -16.49 22.22 -39.78
CA ALA A 69 -17.47 22.82 -38.90
C ALA A 69 -16.92 22.98 -37.47
N LEU A 70 -16.26 21.94 -36.94
CA LEU A 70 -15.62 21.97 -35.62
C LEU A 70 -14.51 23.01 -35.56
N GLU A 71 -13.67 23.10 -36.59
CA GLU A 71 -12.63 24.13 -36.71
C GLU A 71 -13.25 25.54 -36.76
N THR A 72 -14.37 25.71 -37.46
CA THR A 72 -15.10 26.99 -37.55
C THR A 72 -15.64 27.41 -36.17
N VAL A 73 -16.19 26.47 -35.39
CA VAL A 73 -16.64 26.73 -34.02
C VAL A 73 -15.46 27.10 -33.11
N CYS A 74 -14.37 26.34 -33.17
CA CYS A 74 -13.16 26.61 -32.40
C CYS A 74 -12.51 27.95 -32.77
N ALA A 75 -12.59 28.35 -34.04
CA ALA A 75 -12.10 29.64 -34.50
C ALA A 75 -12.98 30.79 -34.00
N ALA A 76 -14.30 30.61 -34.01
CA ALA A 76 -15.29 31.61 -33.63
C ALA A 76 -15.35 31.91 -32.13
N TRP A 77 -14.94 30.97 -31.27
CA TRP A 77 -15.01 31.09 -29.80
C TRP A 77 -13.62 31.12 -29.15
N PRO A 78 -13.05 32.31 -28.88
CA PRO A 78 -11.77 32.47 -28.20
C PRO A 78 -11.70 31.81 -26.82
N GLU A 79 -12.85 31.68 -26.14
CA GLU A 79 -12.98 31.07 -24.81
C GLU A 79 -12.46 29.63 -24.78
N LEU A 80 -12.54 28.91 -25.90
CA LEU A 80 -12.05 27.53 -26.04
C LEU A 80 -10.52 27.43 -26.08
N ARG A 81 -9.81 28.54 -26.28
CA ARG A 81 -8.34 28.62 -26.41
C ARG A 81 -7.67 29.37 -25.26
N VAL A 82 -8.39 29.58 -24.16
CA VAL A 82 -7.83 30.28 -23.00
C VAL A 82 -6.70 29.47 -22.36
N ARG A 83 -5.72 30.16 -21.79
CA ARG A 83 -4.71 29.64 -20.85
C ARG A 83 -4.71 30.48 -19.59
N PHE A 84 -4.33 29.84 -18.48
CA PHE A 84 -4.23 30.46 -17.17
C PHE A 84 -2.80 30.27 -16.67
N SER A 85 -2.10 31.36 -16.39
CA SER A 85 -0.73 31.35 -15.87
C SER A 85 -0.62 32.14 -14.59
N PHE A 86 0.25 31.69 -13.68
CA PHE A 86 0.45 32.37 -12.40
C PHE A 86 1.70 33.26 -12.46
N GLY A 87 1.51 34.58 -12.38
CA GLY A 87 2.59 35.57 -12.49
C GLY A 87 3.49 35.64 -11.25
N GLU A 88 4.72 36.15 -11.41
CA GLU A 88 5.65 36.42 -10.30
C GLU A 88 5.10 37.42 -9.27
N ASP A 89 4.07 38.18 -9.63
CA ASP A 89 3.36 39.13 -8.75
C ASP A 89 2.25 38.49 -7.90
N GLY A 90 2.07 37.17 -7.99
CA GLY A 90 1.08 36.42 -7.23
C GLY A 90 -0.33 36.50 -7.79
N THR A 91 -0.51 36.89 -9.06
CA THR A 91 -1.82 37.01 -9.71
C THR A 91 -2.03 35.99 -10.82
N LEU A 92 -3.25 35.44 -10.90
CA LEU A 92 -3.66 34.55 -12.00
C LEU A 92 -3.98 35.41 -13.23
N ALA A 93 -3.30 35.14 -14.33
CA ALA A 93 -3.46 35.84 -15.59
C ALA A 93 -4.15 34.93 -16.63
N LYS A 94 -5.10 35.51 -17.39
CA LYS A 94 -5.83 34.86 -18.47
C LYS A 94 -5.28 35.33 -19.82
N SER A 95 -4.80 34.42 -20.64
CA SER A 95 -4.39 34.70 -22.03
C SER A 95 -5.22 33.88 -23.02
N VAL A 96 -5.35 34.38 -24.25
CA VAL A 96 -6.02 33.67 -25.34
C VAL A 96 -4.97 33.36 -26.40
N GLU A 97 -4.75 32.08 -26.66
CA GLU A 97 -3.79 31.66 -27.66
C GLU A 97 -4.25 31.95 -29.09
N ALA A 98 -3.28 32.21 -29.96
CA ALA A 98 -3.53 32.39 -31.39
C ALA A 98 -4.11 31.10 -32.00
N PRO A 99 -4.86 31.16 -33.12
CA PRO A 99 -5.49 29.98 -33.75
C PRO A 99 -4.52 28.94 -34.35
N SER A 100 -3.25 28.91 -33.95
CA SER A 100 -2.17 28.13 -34.58
C SER A 100 -2.16 26.64 -34.22
N ALA A 101 -2.88 26.20 -33.20
CA ALA A 101 -3.01 24.79 -32.81
C ALA A 101 -4.45 24.30 -33.02
N SER A 102 -4.64 23.15 -33.68
CA SER A 102 -5.96 22.57 -33.89
C SER A 102 -6.52 22.02 -32.58
N LEU A 103 -7.69 22.53 -32.16
CA LEU A 103 -8.49 21.93 -31.08
C LEU A 103 -9.27 20.69 -31.54
N VAL A 104 -9.21 20.38 -32.84
CA VAL A 104 -9.88 19.24 -33.45
C VAL A 104 -8.85 18.16 -33.77
N GLN A 105 -9.05 16.97 -33.23
CA GLN A 105 -8.22 15.80 -33.49
C GLN A 105 -9.03 14.70 -34.16
N LEU A 106 -8.38 13.96 -35.07
CA LEU A 106 -8.97 12.84 -35.77
C LEU A 106 -8.19 11.57 -35.39
N PHE A 107 -8.90 10.56 -34.89
CA PHE A 107 -8.35 9.26 -34.57
C PHE A 107 -9.06 8.16 -35.36
N GLN A 108 -8.32 7.09 -35.62
CA GLN A 108 -8.88 5.87 -36.21
C GLN A 108 -8.78 4.76 -35.17
N ALA A 109 -9.92 4.15 -34.85
CA ALA A 109 -10.02 3.03 -33.92
C ALA A 109 -10.44 1.76 -34.68
N PRO A 110 -9.79 0.61 -34.44
CA PRO A 110 -10.15 -0.68 -35.03
C PRO A 110 -11.56 -1.16 -34.69
N SER A 111 -12.07 -0.80 -33.50
CA SER A 111 -13.40 -1.20 -33.00
C SER A 111 -14.00 -0.12 -32.10
N THR A 112 -15.32 -0.18 -31.90
CA THR A 112 -16.04 0.78 -31.03
C THR A 112 -15.58 0.66 -29.58
N ASP A 113 -15.21 -0.54 -29.13
CA ASP A 113 -14.67 -0.77 -27.79
C ASP A 113 -13.28 -0.15 -27.61
N GLU A 114 -12.43 -0.19 -28.64
CA GLU A 114 -11.14 0.52 -28.62
C GLU A 114 -11.31 2.03 -28.70
N ALA A 115 -12.31 2.52 -29.45
CA ALA A 115 -12.65 3.94 -29.48
C ALA A 115 -13.09 4.42 -28.09
N ILE A 116 -13.92 3.65 -27.38
CA ILE A 116 -14.37 3.97 -26.02
C ILE A 116 -13.20 3.96 -25.03
N ALA A 117 -12.26 3.02 -25.11
CA ALA A 117 -11.07 3.02 -24.25
C ALA A 117 -10.19 4.25 -24.47
N LEU A 118 -9.95 4.63 -25.73
CA LEU A 118 -9.18 5.84 -26.02
C LEU A 118 -9.85 7.09 -25.40
N LEU A 119 -11.18 7.16 -25.45
CA LEU A 119 -11.93 8.25 -24.83
C LEU A 119 -11.80 8.25 -23.31
N HIS A 120 -11.71 7.08 -22.66
CA HIS A 120 -11.43 6.98 -21.24
C HIS A 120 -10.03 7.49 -20.87
N ASP A 121 -9.01 7.10 -21.63
CA ASP A 121 -7.63 7.54 -21.41
C ASP A 121 -7.48 9.06 -21.59
N LEU A 122 -8.14 9.61 -22.62
CA LEU A 122 -8.16 11.06 -22.89
C LEU A 122 -8.89 11.84 -21.79
N GLN A 123 -9.95 11.26 -21.22
CA GLN A 123 -10.67 11.88 -20.10
C GLN A 123 -9.86 11.84 -18.79
N ALA A 124 -9.06 10.79 -18.58
CA ALA A 124 -8.21 10.59 -17.40
C ALA A 124 -6.83 11.26 -17.49
N SER A 125 -6.50 11.87 -18.63
CA SER A 125 -5.23 12.55 -18.83
C SER A 125 -5.06 13.70 -17.81
N PRO A 126 -3.83 14.04 -17.39
CA PRO A 126 -3.57 15.23 -16.56
C PRO A 126 -3.83 16.51 -17.36
N TYR A 127 -4.43 17.53 -16.73
CA TYR A 127 -4.71 18.84 -17.34
C TYR A 127 -3.79 19.89 -16.74
N ASP A 128 -3.05 20.60 -17.59
CA ASP A 128 -2.25 21.76 -17.19
C ASP A 128 -2.88 23.04 -17.76
N ALA A 129 -3.41 23.90 -16.90
CA ALA A 129 -4.10 25.13 -17.34
C ALA A 129 -3.17 26.15 -18.03
N GLU A 130 -1.84 26.03 -17.88
CA GLU A 130 -0.85 26.87 -18.57
C GLU A 130 -0.61 26.41 -20.02
N ILE A 131 -0.76 25.12 -20.29
CA ILE A 131 -0.35 24.50 -21.57
C ILE A 131 -1.55 23.96 -22.36
N ASP A 132 -2.54 23.39 -21.68
CA ASP A 132 -3.68 22.70 -22.27
C ASP A 132 -4.91 23.59 -22.46
N PRO A 133 -5.62 23.47 -23.60
CA PRO A 133 -6.87 24.18 -23.81
C PRO A 133 -8.00 23.58 -22.95
N PRO A 134 -8.92 24.41 -22.44
CA PRO A 134 -10.06 23.91 -21.67
C PRO A 134 -11.10 23.17 -22.54
N PHE A 135 -10.87 23.09 -23.85
CA PHE A 135 -11.74 22.40 -24.79
C PHE A 135 -10.94 21.63 -25.86
N GLN A 136 -11.43 20.44 -26.21
CA GLN A 136 -10.92 19.65 -27.32
C GLN A 136 -12.05 18.86 -27.99
N ALA A 137 -12.08 18.86 -29.32
CA ALA A 137 -12.97 18.02 -30.11
C ALA A 137 -12.19 16.85 -30.71
N ILE A 138 -12.73 15.64 -30.55
CA ILE A 138 -12.14 14.40 -30.98
C ILE A 138 -13.13 13.72 -31.92
N VAL A 139 -12.71 13.48 -33.16
CA VAL A 139 -13.48 12.73 -34.15
C VAL A 139 -12.84 11.36 -34.31
N LEU A 140 -13.61 10.31 -34.12
CA LEU A 140 -13.19 8.92 -34.10
C LEU A 140 -13.87 8.15 -35.22
N LEU A 141 -13.08 7.45 -36.03
CA LEU A 141 -13.56 6.57 -37.09
C LEU A 141 -13.41 5.13 -36.63
N SER A 142 -14.52 4.40 -36.54
CA SER A 142 -14.53 3.00 -36.08
C SER A 142 -15.57 2.19 -36.85
N GLU A 143 -15.18 1.09 -37.49
CA GLU A 143 -16.07 0.13 -38.18
C GLU A 143 -17.13 0.76 -39.13
N GLY A 144 -16.82 1.93 -39.71
CA GLY A 144 -17.76 2.66 -40.59
C GLY A 144 -18.71 3.61 -39.86
N GLU A 145 -18.62 3.71 -38.54
CA GLU A 145 -19.27 4.73 -37.72
C GLU A 145 -18.34 5.93 -37.47
N VAL A 146 -18.95 7.09 -37.23
CA VAL A 146 -18.27 8.31 -36.80
C VAL A 146 -18.71 8.64 -35.38
N LEU A 147 -17.76 8.68 -34.46
CA LEU A 147 -17.96 9.13 -33.08
C LEU A 147 -17.37 10.52 -32.91
N LEU A 148 -18.12 11.41 -32.27
CA LEU A 148 -17.70 12.74 -31.89
C LEU A 148 -17.63 12.81 -30.36
N ALA A 149 -16.43 13.03 -29.83
CA ALA A 149 -16.23 13.28 -28.41
C ALA A 149 -15.77 14.73 -28.17
N LEU A 150 -16.37 15.38 -27.19
CA LEU A 150 -16.13 16.77 -26.83
C LEU A 150 -15.62 16.80 -25.39
N LEU A 151 -14.33 17.05 -25.22
CA LEU A 151 -13.67 17.15 -23.92
C LEU A 151 -13.76 18.61 -23.45
N VAL A 152 -14.41 18.85 -22.32
CA VAL A 152 -14.75 20.17 -21.79
C VAL A 152 -14.26 20.27 -20.34
N HIS A 153 -13.44 21.27 -20.05
CA HIS A 153 -12.99 21.58 -18.69
C HIS A 153 -14.04 22.40 -17.93
N GLY A 154 -14.12 22.20 -16.61
CA GLY A 154 -15.00 22.96 -15.71
C GLY A 154 -14.78 24.48 -15.74
N LEU A 155 -13.64 24.96 -16.26
CA LEU A 155 -13.34 26.38 -16.46
C LEU A 155 -14.32 27.05 -17.44
N LEU A 156 -14.95 26.27 -18.33
CA LEU A 156 -15.96 26.76 -19.28
C LEU A 156 -17.38 26.72 -18.70
N GLY A 157 -17.55 26.38 -17.42
CA GLY A 157 -18.86 26.21 -16.79
C GLY A 157 -19.76 27.45 -16.85
N GLU A 158 -19.19 28.66 -16.83
CA GLU A 158 -19.91 29.94 -16.97
C GLU A 158 -20.21 30.34 -18.42
N THR A 159 -19.68 29.66 -19.43
CA THR A 159 -19.74 30.13 -20.82
C THR A 159 -20.26 29.08 -21.80
N LEU A 160 -20.02 27.78 -21.56
CA LEU A 160 -20.31 26.71 -22.51
C LEU A 160 -21.30 25.68 -21.95
N SER A 161 -22.35 25.40 -22.72
CA SER A 161 -23.25 24.26 -22.49
C SER A 161 -23.13 23.22 -23.60
N SER A 162 -23.46 21.96 -23.29
CA SER A 162 -23.48 20.87 -24.27
C SER A 162 -24.39 21.17 -25.46
N GLN A 163 -25.58 21.73 -25.19
CA GLN A 163 -26.55 22.08 -26.22
C GLN A 163 -26.07 23.23 -27.11
N THR A 164 -25.52 24.30 -26.52
CA THR A 164 -24.98 25.44 -27.29
C THR A 164 -23.85 25.00 -28.22
N LEU A 165 -23.00 24.09 -27.74
CA LEU A 165 -21.92 23.52 -28.53
C LEU A 165 -22.45 22.70 -29.72
N LEU A 166 -23.43 21.81 -29.50
CA LEU A 166 -24.04 21.02 -30.58
C LEU A 166 -24.76 21.88 -31.61
N GLU A 167 -25.52 22.90 -31.17
CA GLU A 167 -26.20 23.84 -32.06
C GLU A 167 -25.21 24.62 -32.93
N ALA A 168 -24.08 25.05 -32.35
CA ALA A 168 -23.03 25.73 -33.08
C ALA A 168 -22.32 24.83 -34.10
N ILE A 169 -22.04 23.57 -33.73
CA ILE A 169 -21.45 22.57 -34.65
C ILE A 169 -22.40 22.32 -35.82
N ALA A 170 -23.70 22.17 -35.54
CA ALA A 170 -24.68 21.95 -36.60
C ALA A 170 -24.85 23.17 -37.51
N ALA A 171 -24.88 24.39 -36.96
CA ALA A 171 -24.93 25.64 -37.74
C ALA A 171 -23.68 25.79 -38.63
N ALA A 172 -22.49 25.57 -38.07
CA ALA A 172 -21.24 25.59 -38.83
C ALA A 172 -21.22 24.51 -39.92
N TYR A 173 -21.74 23.31 -39.63
CA TYR A 173 -21.89 22.25 -40.62
C TYR A 173 -22.85 22.65 -41.74
N ALA A 174 -23.93 23.39 -41.45
CA ALA A 174 -24.83 23.96 -42.45
C ALA A 174 -24.19 25.09 -43.28
N GLY A 175 -23.04 25.62 -42.86
CA GLY A 175 -22.34 26.76 -43.48
C GLY A 175 -22.73 28.11 -42.89
N GLU A 176 -23.41 28.12 -41.74
CA GLU A 176 -23.76 29.31 -40.98
C GLU A 176 -22.68 29.66 -39.96
N ALA A 177 -22.56 30.93 -39.60
CA ALA A 177 -21.61 31.36 -38.58
C ALA A 177 -22.13 31.00 -37.16
N PRO A 178 -21.30 30.39 -36.29
CA PRO A 178 -21.65 30.15 -34.89
C PRO A 178 -22.03 31.45 -34.18
N LYS A 179 -23.08 31.40 -33.35
CA LYS A 179 -23.45 32.54 -32.49
C LYS A 179 -22.39 32.71 -31.39
N PRO A 180 -22.10 33.94 -30.94
CA PRO A 180 -21.16 34.17 -29.84
C PRO A 180 -21.66 33.54 -28.53
N LEU A 181 -20.73 33.07 -27.69
CA LEU A 181 -21.05 32.55 -26.35
C LEU A 181 -21.56 33.69 -25.45
N LEU A 182 -22.54 33.37 -24.62
CA LEU A 182 -23.12 34.29 -23.64
C LEU A 182 -22.84 33.77 -22.22
N PRO A 183 -22.48 34.64 -21.26
CA PRO A 183 -22.29 34.24 -19.87
C PRO A 183 -23.56 33.62 -19.26
N ARG A 184 -23.39 32.58 -18.44
CA ARG A 184 -24.45 31.90 -17.68
C ARG A 184 -24.05 31.74 -16.21
N ILE A 185 -25.06 31.58 -15.34
CA ILE A 185 -24.88 31.27 -13.91
C ILE A 185 -24.57 29.78 -13.77
N ALA A 186 -23.40 29.44 -13.20
CA ALA A 186 -23.00 28.05 -12.94
C ALA A 186 -23.43 27.57 -11.55
N GLU A 187 -23.89 26.31 -11.41
CA GLU A 187 -24.18 25.73 -10.09
C GLU A 187 -22.90 25.59 -9.25
N THR A 188 -23.01 25.91 -7.96
CA THR A 188 -21.95 25.73 -6.96
C THR A 188 -22.42 24.67 -5.95
N GLY A 189 -21.79 23.50 -5.94
CA GLY A 189 -22.15 22.44 -4.99
C GLY A 189 -21.08 21.38 -4.86
N ILE A 190 -20.41 21.39 -3.71
CA ILE A 190 -19.57 20.27 -3.23
C ILE A 190 -20.51 19.10 -2.97
N VAL A 191 -20.23 17.93 -3.55
CA VAL A 191 -21.00 16.70 -3.31
C VAL A 191 -20.36 15.98 -2.14
N ASN A 192 -21.06 15.93 -1.00
CA ASN A 192 -20.58 15.21 0.16
C ASN A 192 -20.64 13.69 -0.05
N PRO A 193 -19.69 12.97 0.54
CA PRO A 193 -19.63 11.54 0.43
C PRO A 193 -20.80 10.78 1.06
N LEU A 194 -21.35 9.78 0.33
CA LEU A 194 -22.26 8.76 0.87
C LEU A 194 -21.64 8.07 2.10
N PRO A 195 -22.30 8.06 3.27
CA PRO A 195 -21.78 7.44 4.49
C PRO A 195 -22.04 5.93 4.49
N LEU A 196 -21.47 5.22 3.49
CA LEU A 196 -21.55 3.77 3.34
C LEU A 196 -20.12 3.19 3.38
N PRO A 197 -19.58 2.88 4.58
CA PRO A 197 -18.17 2.53 4.76
C PRO A 197 -17.74 1.22 4.07
N TRP A 198 -18.69 0.40 3.61
CA TRP A 198 -18.45 -0.85 2.87
C TRP A 198 -18.45 -0.67 1.35
N LEU A 199 -18.93 0.48 0.86
CA LEU A 199 -18.81 0.90 -0.55
C LEU A 199 -17.46 1.57 -0.82
N GLN A 200 -16.78 2.00 0.23
CA GLN A 200 -15.45 2.58 0.21
C GLN A 200 -14.44 1.57 0.77
N GLY A 201 -13.36 1.32 0.03
CA GLY A 201 -12.31 0.40 0.46
C GLY A 201 -12.16 -0.82 -0.45
N SER A 202 -10.89 -1.20 -0.60
CA SER A 202 -10.37 -2.25 -1.49
C SER A 202 -11.21 -3.52 -1.42
N ALA A 203 -11.78 -3.94 -2.55
CA ALA A 203 -12.48 -5.21 -2.62
C ALA A 203 -11.47 -6.35 -2.52
N SER A 204 -11.48 -7.01 -1.36
CA SER A 204 -10.99 -8.38 -1.21
C SER A 204 -11.95 -9.31 -1.96
N GLY A 205 -11.47 -9.92 -3.04
CA GLY A 205 -12.02 -11.15 -3.62
C GLY A 205 -13.33 -11.03 -4.40
N THR A 206 -13.24 -10.78 -5.71
CA THR A 206 -14.05 -11.50 -6.73
C THR A 206 -13.47 -11.24 -8.12
N HIS A 207 -13.28 -12.28 -8.93
CA HIS A 207 -12.87 -12.10 -10.32
C HIS A 207 -13.90 -11.27 -11.10
N VAL A 208 -13.51 -10.08 -11.56
CA VAL A 208 -13.99 -9.54 -12.84
C VAL A 208 -12.82 -9.69 -13.80
N ILE A 209 -13.00 -10.49 -14.86
CA ILE A 209 -12.03 -10.59 -15.94
C ILE A 209 -11.95 -9.20 -16.58
N SER A 210 -10.94 -8.40 -16.23
CA SER A 210 -10.59 -7.21 -16.98
C SER A 210 -9.87 -7.67 -18.25
N LEU A 211 -10.61 -7.79 -19.35
CA LEU A 211 -10.04 -7.89 -20.69
C LEU A 211 -9.47 -6.52 -21.09
N ARG A 212 -8.40 -6.06 -20.44
CA ARG A 212 -7.47 -5.04 -20.95
C ARG A 212 -6.31 -4.81 -19.98
N ASP A 213 -5.14 -5.23 -20.45
CA ASP A 213 -3.83 -4.83 -19.94
C ASP A 213 -3.48 -3.48 -20.58
N SER A 214 -3.90 -2.41 -19.90
CA SER A 214 -3.41 -1.05 -20.13
C SER A 214 -3.22 -0.47 -18.74
N GLY A 215 -1.97 -0.35 -18.29
CA GLY A 215 -1.56 -0.08 -16.90
C GLY A 215 -2.00 1.27 -16.28
N ALA A 216 -3.14 1.84 -16.68
CA ALA A 216 -3.81 2.95 -16.03
C ALA A 216 -5.15 2.47 -15.43
N LYS A 217 -5.40 2.80 -14.15
CA LYS A 217 -6.69 2.53 -13.50
C LYS A 217 -7.78 3.38 -14.17
N PRO A 218 -8.90 2.79 -14.66
CA PRO A 218 -9.99 3.59 -15.20
C PRO A 218 -10.65 4.39 -14.06
N ALA A 219 -10.95 5.66 -14.32
CA ALA A 219 -11.38 6.58 -13.27
C ALA A 219 -12.89 6.49 -12.92
N SER A 220 -13.65 5.56 -13.53
CA SER A 220 -15.02 5.20 -13.16
C SER A 220 -15.40 3.79 -13.66
N HIS A 221 -16.39 3.14 -13.02
CA HIS A 221 -16.90 1.80 -13.40
C HIS A 221 -18.43 1.81 -13.51
N SER A 222 -18.99 1.32 -14.61
CA SER A 222 -20.45 1.19 -14.85
C SER A 222 -20.84 -0.27 -15.06
N HIS A 223 -21.93 -0.70 -14.44
CA HIS A 223 -22.48 -2.05 -14.56
C HIS A 223 -23.93 -1.95 -15.01
N GLY A 224 -24.32 -2.78 -15.99
CA GLY A 224 -25.65 -2.75 -16.59
C GLY A 224 -26.35 -4.11 -16.55
N VAL A 225 -27.67 -4.11 -16.40
CA VAL A 225 -28.50 -5.32 -16.39
C VAL A 225 -29.82 -5.08 -17.11
N ASP A 226 -30.22 -6.05 -17.94
CA ASP A 226 -31.52 -6.07 -18.60
C ASP A 226 -32.49 -6.94 -17.79
N LEU A 227 -33.64 -6.38 -17.43
CA LEU A 227 -34.63 -6.98 -16.55
C LEU A 227 -36.02 -6.98 -17.20
N PRO A 228 -36.90 -7.94 -16.88
CA PRO A 228 -38.30 -7.85 -17.26
C PRO A 228 -38.97 -6.61 -16.66
N ALA A 229 -39.72 -5.85 -17.46
CA ALA A 229 -40.44 -4.66 -17.01
C ALA A 229 -41.40 -4.93 -15.82
N THR A 230 -41.87 -6.18 -15.72
CA THR A 230 -42.72 -6.67 -14.61
C THR A 230 -42.06 -6.56 -13.24
N LEU A 231 -40.73 -6.55 -13.12
CA LEU A 231 -40.03 -6.39 -11.82
C LEU A 231 -40.17 -4.97 -11.22
N LEU A 232 -40.52 -3.98 -12.05
CA LEU A 232 -40.90 -2.63 -11.60
C LEU A 232 -42.42 -2.41 -11.70
N ASP A 233 -43.21 -3.47 -11.85
CA ASP A 233 -44.66 -3.44 -12.09
C ASP A 233 -45.06 -2.63 -13.34
N LEU A 234 -44.16 -2.50 -14.31
CA LEU A 234 -44.35 -1.68 -15.52
C LEU A 234 -44.99 -2.48 -16.64
N ASP A 235 -45.96 -1.88 -17.33
CA ASP A 235 -46.60 -2.43 -18.52
C ASP A 235 -45.88 -1.95 -19.80
N GLY A 236 -46.10 -2.62 -20.94
CA GLY A 236 -45.44 -2.31 -22.22
C GLY A 236 -45.72 -0.92 -22.83
N SER A 237 -46.46 -0.04 -22.15
CA SER A 237 -46.75 1.35 -22.56
C SER A 237 -46.25 2.41 -21.56
N THR A 238 -45.21 2.09 -20.79
CA THR A 238 -44.70 2.95 -19.71
C THR A 238 -43.91 4.15 -20.25
N THR A 239 -44.15 5.36 -19.73
CA THR A 239 -43.36 6.56 -20.07
C THR A 239 -42.01 6.57 -19.33
N THR A 240 -40.99 7.21 -19.90
CA THR A 240 -39.66 7.31 -19.29
C THR A 240 -39.71 7.88 -17.87
N GLU A 241 -40.59 8.84 -17.57
CA GLU A 241 -40.73 9.40 -16.22
C GLU A 241 -41.32 8.39 -15.23
N ALA A 242 -42.23 7.53 -15.67
CA ALA A 242 -42.79 6.47 -14.83
C ALA A 242 -41.75 5.39 -14.53
N LEU A 243 -40.91 5.02 -15.51
CA LEU A 243 -39.77 4.12 -15.32
C LEU A 243 -38.78 4.70 -14.30
N LEU A 244 -38.36 5.94 -14.49
CA LEU A 244 -37.41 6.61 -13.59
C LEU A 244 -37.98 6.78 -12.19
N ALA A 245 -39.24 7.17 -12.06
CA ALA A 245 -39.87 7.33 -10.74
C ALA A 245 -39.86 6.02 -9.94
N ARG A 246 -40.14 4.87 -10.59
CA ARG A 246 -40.14 3.57 -9.93
C ARG A 246 -38.74 3.04 -9.64
N ALA A 247 -37.82 3.15 -10.59
CA ALA A 247 -36.43 2.74 -10.39
C ALA A 247 -35.75 3.57 -9.28
N GLY A 248 -35.90 4.90 -9.34
CA GLY A 248 -35.31 5.82 -8.36
C GLY A 248 -35.88 5.65 -6.95
N ALA A 249 -37.21 5.55 -6.81
CA ALA A 249 -37.83 5.38 -5.49
C ALA A 249 -37.44 4.05 -4.83
N ARG A 250 -37.46 2.95 -5.59
CA ARG A 250 -37.07 1.62 -5.08
C ARG A 250 -35.58 1.56 -4.71
N PHE A 251 -34.72 2.18 -5.51
CA PHE A 251 -33.28 2.23 -5.19
C PHE A 251 -33.00 3.10 -3.96
N ALA A 252 -33.72 4.21 -3.79
CA ALA A 252 -33.61 5.03 -2.59
C ALA A 252 -34.07 4.29 -1.32
N HIS A 253 -35.18 3.54 -1.39
CA HIS A 253 -35.61 2.66 -0.30
C HIS A 253 -34.60 1.57 0.01
N PHE A 254 -34.03 0.95 -1.02
CA PHE A 254 -32.98 -0.06 -0.90
C PHE A 254 -31.74 0.51 -0.19
N ILE A 255 -31.25 1.68 -0.59
CA ILE A 255 -30.11 2.34 0.06
C ILE A 255 -30.46 2.78 1.50
N ALA A 256 -31.62 3.39 1.72
CA ALA A 256 -32.01 3.87 3.06
C ALA A 256 -32.14 2.72 4.07
N THR A 257 -32.70 1.60 3.63
CA THR A 257 -32.91 0.41 4.47
C THR A 257 -31.60 -0.25 4.84
N ASN A 258 -30.69 -0.38 3.88
CA ASN A 258 -29.43 -1.12 4.04
C ASN A 258 -28.26 -0.25 4.55
N GLY A 259 -28.32 1.06 4.37
CA GLY A 259 -27.35 2.01 4.91
C GLY A 259 -27.68 2.53 6.31
N ASN A 260 -28.82 2.13 6.89
CA ASN A 260 -29.36 2.70 8.13
C ASN A 260 -29.47 4.24 8.08
N LEU A 261 -29.90 4.78 6.94
CA LEU A 261 -29.95 6.23 6.69
C LEU A 261 -31.36 6.75 6.94
N ASP A 262 -31.47 7.84 7.69
CA ASP A 262 -32.77 8.46 7.97
C ASP A 262 -33.41 9.06 6.70
N THR A 263 -32.59 9.53 5.74
CA THR A 263 -33.05 10.16 4.51
C THR A 263 -32.04 9.97 3.38
N VAL A 264 -32.54 9.67 2.16
CA VAL A 264 -31.74 9.62 0.92
C VAL A 264 -32.23 10.72 -0.03
N THR A 265 -31.32 11.47 -0.63
CA THR A 265 -31.63 12.57 -1.54
C THR A 265 -31.29 12.19 -2.99
N LEU A 266 -32.27 12.32 -3.89
CA LEU A 266 -32.12 12.05 -5.31
C LEU A 266 -31.92 13.36 -6.06
N ARG A 267 -30.93 13.38 -6.96
CA ARG A 267 -30.73 14.44 -7.96
C ARG A 267 -31.39 14.03 -9.27
N LEU A 268 -32.35 14.81 -9.73
CA LEU A 268 -33.16 14.54 -10.92
C LEU A 268 -32.84 15.55 -12.04
N PRO A 269 -32.58 15.10 -13.27
CA PRO A 269 -32.50 15.97 -14.43
C PRO A 269 -33.90 16.52 -14.73
N LEU A 270 -34.05 17.84 -14.80
CA LEU A 270 -35.32 18.46 -15.18
C LEU A 270 -35.51 18.38 -16.69
N GLN A 271 -36.68 17.93 -17.14
CA GLN A 271 -37.08 18.09 -18.54
C GLN A 271 -37.64 19.49 -18.79
N SER A 272 -37.24 20.10 -19.91
CA SER A 272 -37.77 21.37 -20.39
C SER A 272 -39.21 21.20 -20.88
N GLY A 273 -40.19 21.38 -19.99
CA GLY A 273 -41.60 21.33 -20.32
C GLY A 273 -42.42 22.47 -19.70
N GLY A 274 -42.74 23.49 -20.51
CA GLY A 274 -44.06 24.15 -20.46
C GLY A 274 -44.27 25.48 -19.69
N GLU A 275 -44.72 26.48 -20.47
CA GLU A 275 -45.70 27.58 -20.18
C GLU A 275 -45.31 28.93 -19.56
N THR A 276 -44.21 29.09 -18.82
CA THR A 276 -43.77 30.44 -18.39
C THR A 276 -42.62 30.90 -19.27
N GLY A 277 -42.84 31.92 -20.13
CA GLY A 277 -41.91 32.41 -21.16
C GLY A 277 -40.57 33.02 -20.69
N LEU A 278 -39.92 32.43 -19.70
CA LEU A 278 -38.54 32.66 -19.32
C LEU A 278 -37.77 31.33 -19.47
N PRO A 279 -36.66 31.29 -20.23
CA PRO A 279 -35.86 30.09 -20.36
C PRO A 279 -35.25 29.75 -18.99
N LEU A 280 -35.56 28.56 -18.48
CA LEU A 280 -34.85 28.00 -17.34
C LEU A 280 -33.54 27.38 -17.86
N PRO A 281 -32.44 27.45 -17.09
CA PRO A 281 -31.21 26.77 -17.46
C PRO A 281 -31.48 25.26 -17.58
N ALA A 282 -31.01 24.66 -18.68
CA ALA A 282 -31.20 23.23 -18.99
C ALA A 282 -30.53 22.29 -17.97
N ASP A 283 -29.72 22.83 -17.05
CA ASP A 283 -29.00 22.12 -16.00
C ASP A 283 -29.63 22.30 -14.60
N ALA A 284 -30.84 22.85 -14.49
CA ALA A 284 -31.52 22.92 -13.19
C ALA A 284 -31.81 21.48 -12.68
N VAL A 285 -31.18 21.09 -11.57
CA VAL A 285 -31.39 19.76 -10.96
C VAL A 285 -32.48 19.85 -9.89
N ALA A 286 -33.56 19.08 -10.02
CA ALA A 286 -34.52 18.94 -8.93
C ALA A 286 -33.95 17.96 -7.88
N ARG A 287 -34.09 18.30 -6.58
CA ARG A 287 -33.68 17.42 -5.48
C ARG A 287 -34.91 16.91 -4.74
N VAL A 288 -34.99 15.59 -4.54
CA VAL A 288 -36.09 14.95 -3.82
C VAL A 288 -35.52 14.11 -2.68
N SER A 289 -35.86 14.42 -1.44
CA SER A 289 -35.43 13.67 -0.25
C SER A 289 -36.51 12.66 0.16
N ILE A 290 -36.12 11.40 0.33
CA ILE A 290 -36.98 10.27 0.67
C ILE A 290 -36.59 9.76 2.06
N PRO A 291 -37.43 9.93 3.08
CA PRO A 291 -37.21 9.36 4.41
C PRO A 291 -37.38 7.83 4.42
N ARG A 292 -36.61 7.13 5.23
CA ARG A 292 -36.64 5.65 5.32
C ARG A 292 -38.03 5.07 5.63
N GLY A 293 -38.85 5.79 6.41
CA GLY A 293 -40.20 5.37 6.79
C GLY A 293 -41.31 5.70 5.79
N GLN A 294 -41.01 6.36 4.66
CA GLN A 294 -42.00 6.70 3.65
C GLN A 294 -42.49 5.44 2.92
N SER A 295 -43.78 5.35 2.54
CA SER A 295 -44.25 4.19 1.78
C SER A 295 -43.79 4.26 0.31
N LEU A 296 -43.58 3.09 -0.32
CA LEU A 296 -43.09 3.04 -1.71
C LEU A 296 -43.99 3.80 -2.71
N PRO A 297 -45.34 3.70 -2.65
CA PRO A 297 -46.20 4.50 -3.54
C PRO A 297 -46.10 6.01 -3.32
N GLU A 298 -45.81 6.46 -2.09
CA GLU A 298 -45.61 7.88 -1.79
C GLU A 298 -44.25 8.37 -2.28
N ALA A 299 -43.20 7.54 -2.15
CA ALA A 299 -41.86 7.82 -2.67
C ALA A 299 -41.85 7.91 -4.21
N GLU A 300 -42.49 6.95 -4.90
CA GLU A 300 -42.66 6.98 -6.36
C GLU A 300 -43.39 8.24 -6.82
N LYS A 301 -44.46 8.64 -6.11
CA LYS A 301 -45.19 9.88 -6.39
C LYS A 301 -44.33 11.14 -6.17
N ALA A 302 -43.46 11.14 -5.16
CA ALA A 302 -42.55 12.26 -4.88
C ALA A 302 -41.49 12.42 -5.97
N VAL A 303 -40.87 11.32 -6.41
CA VAL A 303 -39.90 11.32 -7.52
C VAL A 303 -40.57 11.76 -8.81
N LEU A 304 -41.78 11.24 -9.11
CA LEU A 304 -42.55 11.62 -10.30
C LEU A 304 -42.94 13.11 -10.29
N ALA A 305 -43.31 13.67 -9.14
CA ALA A 305 -43.61 15.09 -8.98
C ALA A 305 -42.35 15.98 -9.12
N GLY A 306 -41.18 15.47 -8.69
CA GLY A 306 -39.88 16.10 -8.92
C GLY A 306 -39.51 16.15 -10.40
N LEU A 307 -39.71 15.04 -11.13
CA LEU A 307 -39.51 14.97 -12.58
C LEU A 307 -40.48 15.89 -13.36
N LYS A 308 -41.72 16.06 -12.89
CA LYS A 308 -42.78 16.86 -13.55
C LYS A 308 -42.89 18.33 -13.10
N ARG A 309 -42.03 18.79 -12.17
CA ARG A 309 -42.11 20.10 -11.49
C ARG A 309 -43.50 20.45 -10.94
N GLN A 310 -43.86 19.88 -9.80
CA GLN A 310 -45.03 20.37 -9.04
C GLN A 310 -44.82 20.61 -7.54
N ILE A 311 -43.58 20.71 -7.03
CA ILE A 311 -43.35 21.01 -5.62
C ILE A 311 -42.57 22.32 -5.46
N GLY A 312 -43.30 23.36 -5.07
CA GLY A 312 -42.76 24.51 -4.37
C GLY A 312 -42.66 24.18 -2.88
N ASN A 313 -41.47 23.87 -2.40
CA ASN A 313 -40.90 24.33 -1.13
C ASN A 313 -39.63 23.53 -0.84
N SER A 314 -38.53 24.27 -0.81
CA SER A 314 -37.22 23.88 -0.34
C SER A 314 -37.29 23.31 1.09
N SER A 315 -37.05 22.01 1.27
CA SER A 315 -36.64 21.51 2.58
C SER A 315 -35.24 22.03 2.85
N LYS A 316 -34.98 22.49 4.08
CA LYS A 316 -33.63 22.87 4.52
C LYS A 316 -32.63 21.77 4.18
N HIS A 317 -31.54 22.14 3.52
CA HIS A 317 -30.42 21.23 3.24
C HIS A 317 -29.94 20.60 4.53
N ASN A 318 -29.81 19.28 4.51
CA ASN A 318 -29.04 18.55 5.49
C ASN A 318 -27.79 18.06 4.76
N ASP A 319 -26.64 18.66 5.02
CA ASP A 319 -25.37 18.37 4.34
C ASP A 319 -24.85 16.95 4.63
N GLU A 320 -25.49 16.20 5.53
CA GLU A 320 -25.16 14.81 5.90
C GLU A 320 -26.00 13.74 5.17
N ALA A 321 -26.91 14.10 4.26
CA ALA A 321 -27.78 13.13 3.58
C ALA A 321 -27.12 12.43 2.39
N ALA A 322 -27.19 11.09 2.37
CA ALA A 322 -26.81 10.23 1.25
C ALA A 322 -27.42 10.70 -0.08
N THR A 323 -26.59 10.99 -1.09
CA THR A 323 -27.04 11.57 -2.37
C THR A 323 -26.63 10.74 -3.58
N PHE A 324 -27.56 10.47 -4.50
CA PHE A 324 -27.29 9.83 -5.80
C PHE A 324 -28.00 10.54 -6.96
N THR A 325 -27.51 10.35 -8.19
CA THR A 325 -28.09 10.94 -9.41
C THR A 325 -28.92 9.92 -10.15
N LEU A 326 -30.13 10.30 -10.55
CA LEU A 326 -31.01 9.47 -11.38
C LEU A 326 -31.00 9.99 -12.81
N GLN A 327 -30.77 9.12 -13.81
CA GLN A 327 -30.70 9.55 -15.22
C GLN A 327 -31.54 8.64 -16.13
N ALA A 328 -32.14 9.21 -17.18
CA ALA A 328 -32.69 8.41 -18.27
C ALA A 328 -31.54 7.77 -19.08
N LEU A 329 -31.56 6.46 -19.28
CA LEU A 329 -30.83 5.88 -20.40
C LEU A 329 -31.56 6.30 -21.67
N ALA A 330 -30.82 6.84 -22.63
CA ALA A 330 -31.39 7.21 -23.92
C ALA A 330 -32.02 5.95 -24.53
N THR A 331 -33.36 5.92 -24.55
CA THR A 331 -34.04 5.10 -25.54
C THR A 331 -33.65 5.66 -26.90
N SER A 332 -33.62 4.85 -27.95
CA SER A 332 -33.27 5.24 -29.33
C SER A 332 -34.07 6.42 -29.92
N ALA A 333 -34.88 7.11 -29.12
CA ALA A 333 -35.74 8.24 -29.45
C ALA A 333 -35.20 9.64 -29.06
N GLU A 334 -34.13 9.79 -28.25
CA GLU A 334 -33.49 11.12 -28.05
C GLU A 334 -32.49 11.44 -29.17
N THR A 335 -32.97 11.41 -30.41
CA THR A 335 -32.20 11.90 -31.56
C THR A 335 -32.39 13.40 -31.64
N SER A 336 -31.41 14.21 -31.23
CA SER A 336 -31.40 15.61 -31.66
C SER A 336 -31.03 15.62 -33.15
N SER A 337 -32.02 15.80 -34.01
CA SER A 337 -31.78 16.04 -35.44
C SER A 337 -31.61 17.54 -35.66
N VAL A 338 -30.41 17.96 -36.04
CA VAL A 338 -30.18 19.32 -36.50
C VAL A 338 -29.68 19.25 -37.94
N GLU A 339 -30.50 19.73 -38.88
CA GLU A 339 -30.18 19.92 -40.30
C GLU A 339 -29.26 18.87 -40.95
N ARG A 340 -29.68 17.60 -40.89
CA ARG A 340 -29.08 16.37 -41.50
C ARG A 340 -28.06 15.61 -40.65
N LEU A 341 -27.53 16.15 -39.56
CA LEU A 341 -26.75 15.36 -38.60
C LEU A 341 -27.68 14.80 -37.53
N ARG A 342 -27.58 13.50 -37.28
CA ARG A 342 -28.21 12.84 -36.13
C ARG A 342 -27.15 12.61 -35.07
N PHE A 343 -27.30 13.27 -33.93
CA PHE A 343 -26.46 13.00 -32.77
C PHE A 343 -27.19 11.99 -31.89
N GLU A 344 -26.62 10.80 -31.75
CA GLU A 344 -27.04 9.81 -30.76
C GLU A 344 -26.04 9.88 -29.61
N ARG A 345 -26.48 10.29 -28.42
CA ARG A 345 -25.58 10.41 -27.28
C ARG A 345 -25.13 9.03 -26.82
N LEU A 346 -23.83 8.83 -26.71
CA LEU A 346 -23.23 7.66 -26.08
C LEU A 346 -22.93 8.01 -24.61
N PRO A 347 -23.62 7.40 -23.63
CA PRO A 347 -23.32 7.63 -22.23
C PRO A 347 -21.96 7.01 -21.89
N LEU A 348 -20.95 7.85 -21.66
CA LEU A 348 -19.71 7.45 -21.00
C LEU A 348 -19.82 7.79 -19.51
N PRO A 349 -19.31 6.94 -18.60
CA PRO A 349 -19.42 7.17 -17.17
C PRO A 349 -18.62 8.43 -16.75
N SER A 350 -19.26 9.32 -15.98
CA SER A 350 -18.66 10.60 -15.56
C SER A 350 -17.53 10.39 -14.54
N LEU A 351 -16.37 11.03 -14.73
CA LEU A 351 -15.24 11.01 -13.79
C LEU A 351 -15.44 11.88 -12.53
N GLN A 352 -16.47 12.73 -12.51
CA GLN A 352 -16.82 13.51 -11.31
C GLN A 352 -17.92 12.81 -10.53
N SER A 353 -17.53 12.10 -9.48
CA SER A 353 -18.39 11.99 -8.31
C SER A 353 -17.52 11.82 -7.06
N GLY A 354 -17.53 12.82 -6.18
CA GLY A 354 -16.84 12.79 -4.88
C GLY A 354 -17.40 11.75 -3.90
N LEU A 355 -18.43 11.02 -4.33
CA LEU A 355 -18.83 9.63 -3.99
C LEU A 355 -20.14 9.23 -4.71
N GLY A 356 -20.57 9.97 -5.73
CA GLY A 356 -21.91 9.91 -6.32
C GLY A 356 -22.15 8.69 -7.20
N LEU A 357 -23.09 7.86 -6.75
CA LEU A 357 -23.72 6.83 -7.55
C LEU A 357 -24.62 7.49 -8.60
N THR A 358 -24.54 7.03 -9.85
CA THR A 358 -25.52 7.38 -10.88
C THR A 358 -26.30 6.13 -11.25
N LEU A 359 -27.60 6.13 -10.98
CA LEU A 359 -28.52 5.11 -11.47
C LEU A 359 -29.17 5.62 -12.75
N ALA A 360 -28.94 4.92 -13.85
CA ALA A 360 -29.59 5.19 -15.12
C ALA A 360 -30.62 4.10 -15.46
N ALA A 361 -31.76 4.48 -16.01
CA ALA A 361 -32.82 3.53 -16.40
C ALA A 361 -33.42 3.86 -17.77
N GLY A 362 -33.66 2.84 -18.60
CA GLY A 362 -34.30 3.00 -19.91
C GLY A 362 -35.00 1.74 -20.39
N SER A 363 -35.73 1.85 -21.49
CA SER A 363 -36.42 0.72 -22.13
C SER A 363 -35.59 0.17 -23.29
N THR A 364 -35.58 -1.15 -23.46
CA THR A 364 -34.95 -1.84 -24.58
C THR A 364 -35.96 -2.11 -25.70
N VAL A 365 -35.45 -2.44 -26.90
CA VAL A 365 -36.28 -2.72 -28.09
C VAL A 365 -37.16 -3.96 -27.90
N ASP A 366 -36.74 -4.89 -27.04
CA ASP A 366 -37.42 -6.17 -26.77
C ASP A 366 -38.46 -6.09 -25.62
N GLY A 367 -38.75 -4.89 -25.11
CA GLY A 367 -39.72 -4.69 -24.02
C GLY A 367 -39.20 -4.96 -22.61
N HIS A 368 -37.89 -5.22 -22.47
CA HIS A 368 -37.17 -5.27 -21.19
C HIS A 368 -36.76 -3.85 -20.75
N ILE A 369 -36.45 -3.67 -19.47
CA ILE A 369 -35.86 -2.45 -18.93
C ILE A 369 -34.35 -2.67 -18.73
N ARG A 370 -33.55 -1.64 -19.00
CA ARG A 370 -32.13 -1.62 -18.67
C ARG A 370 -31.92 -0.73 -17.45
N LEU A 371 -31.18 -1.23 -16.46
CA LEU A 371 -30.65 -0.46 -15.35
C LEU A 371 -29.13 -0.43 -15.46
N GLU A 372 -28.54 0.74 -15.33
CA GLU A 372 -27.09 0.91 -15.25
C GLU A 372 -26.73 1.67 -13.96
N LEU A 373 -25.76 1.16 -13.22
CA LEU A 373 -25.24 1.78 -12.01
C LEU A 373 -23.77 2.13 -12.21
N THR A 374 -23.45 3.41 -12.08
CA THR A 374 -22.09 3.93 -12.21
C THR A 374 -21.57 4.44 -10.87
N GLY A 375 -20.36 4.01 -10.50
CA GLY A 375 -19.63 4.47 -9.32
C GLY A 375 -18.46 5.41 -9.67
N GLY A 376 -18.14 6.33 -8.77
CA GLY A 376 -17.02 7.29 -8.90
C GLY A 376 -15.67 6.75 -8.44
N LYS A 377 -14.63 7.60 -8.49
CA LYS A 377 -13.22 7.27 -8.15
C LYS A 377 -13.03 6.63 -6.77
N GLU A 378 -13.88 7.00 -5.81
CA GLU A 378 -13.86 6.52 -4.42
C GLU A 378 -14.65 5.21 -4.19
N THR A 379 -15.27 4.65 -5.24
CA THR A 379 -16.04 3.40 -5.17
C THR A 379 -15.24 2.24 -5.76
N SER A 380 -15.15 1.12 -5.04
CA SER A 380 -14.51 -0.09 -5.57
C SER A 380 -15.27 -0.61 -6.80
N PRO A 381 -14.59 -1.04 -7.89
CA PRO A 381 -15.23 -1.66 -9.04
C PRO A 381 -16.19 -2.81 -8.69
N HIS A 382 -15.87 -3.55 -7.63
CA HIS A 382 -16.67 -4.68 -7.17
C HIS A 382 -17.85 -4.21 -6.31
N GLY A 383 -17.68 -3.10 -5.58
CA GLY A 383 -18.74 -2.49 -4.78
C GLY A 383 -19.93 -2.04 -5.63
N THR A 384 -19.67 -1.45 -6.81
CA THR A 384 -20.74 -1.00 -7.73
C THR A 384 -21.47 -2.18 -8.40
N ALA A 385 -20.73 -3.20 -8.85
CA ALA A 385 -21.32 -4.43 -9.43
C ALA A 385 -22.19 -5.16 -8.40
N PHE A 386 -21.63 -5.35 -7.21
CA PHE A 386 -22.31 -5.97 -6.08
C PHE A 386 -23.56 -5.18 -5.67
N LEU A 387 -23.50 -3.85 -5.62
CA LEU A 387 -24.66 -3.02 -5.28
C LEU A 387 -25.80 -3.20 -6.29
N LEU A 388 -25.48 -3.24 -7.59
CA LEU A 388 -26.47 -3.48 -8.65
C LEU A 388 -27.05 -4.90 -8.56
N GLU A 389 -26.21 -5.93 -8.41
CA GLU A 389 -26.63 -7.33 -8.26
C GLU A 389 -27.60 -7.52 -7.08
N ARG A 390 -27.30 -6.88 -5.94
CA ARG A 390 -28.14 -6.92 -4.74
C ARG A 390 -29.45 -6.15 -4.93
N PHE A 391 -29.41 -5.02 -5.63
CA PHE A 391 -30.62 -4.30 -5.97
C PHE A 391 -31.54 -5.11 -6.90
N VAL A 392 -30.98 -5.81 -7.89
CA VAL A 392 -31.74 -6.73 -8.76
C VAL A 392 -32.36 -7.86 -7.95
N THR A 393 -31.57 -8.50 -7.07
CA THR A 393 -32.05 -9.57 -6.19
C THR A 393 -33.20 -9.09 -5.29
N HIS A 394 -33.13 -7.85 -4.81
CA HIS A 394 -34.20 -7.21 -4.03
C HIS A 394 -35.48 -7.00 -4.87
N LEU A 395 -35.36 -6.60 -6.14
CA LEU A 395 -36.50 -6.46 -7.05
C LEU A 395 -37.15 -7.82 -7.38
N GLU A 396 -36.37 -8.91 -7.43
CA GLU A 396 -36.83 -10.28 -7.70
C GLU A 396 -37.50 -10.96 -6.49
N GLY A 397 -37.56 -10.30 -5.33
CA GLY A 397 -38.14 -10.83 -4.10
C GLY A 397 -37.18 -11.70 -3.27
N GLY A 398 -35.88 -11.62 -3.54
CA GLY A 398 -34.82 -12.23 -2.72
C GLY A 398 -34.69 -11.56 -1.35
N ALA A 399 -34.21 -12.32 -0.37
CA ALA A 399 -34.25 -11.98 1.05
C ALA A 399 -33.49 -10.68 1.44
N ASP A 400 -34.00 -10.07 2.51
CA ASP A 400 -33.58 -8.84 3.17
C ASP A 400 -32.05 -8.74 3.41
N PHE A 401 -31.44 -7.66 2.93
CA PHE A 401 -29.99 -7.38 3.04
C PHE A 401 -29.59 -6.84 4.43
N SER A 402 -30.55 -6.67 5.34
CA SER A 402 -30.32 -6.36 6.76
C SER A 402 -29.45 -7.40 7.50
N ALA A 403 -29.27 -8.60 6.95
CA ALA A 403 -28.40 -9.63 7.51
C ALA A 403 -26.89 -9.34 7.30
N ILE A 404 -26.50 -8.57 6.27
CA ILE A 404 -25.09 -8.20 6.02
C ILE A 404 -24.65 -7.02 6.90
N THR A 405 -25.58 -6.15 7.30
CA THR A 405 -25.35 -5.13 8.34
C THR A 405 -25.33 -5.72 9.76
N HIS A 406 -25.85 -6.93 9.96
CA HIS A 406 -25.84 -7.66 11.22
C HIS A 406 -24.82 -8.82 11.30
N SER A 407 -24.00 -9.05 10.26
CA SER A 407 -22.95 -10.09 10.26
C SER A 407 -21.53 -9.52 10.35
N ILE A 408 -21.36 -8.53 11.23
CA ILE A 408 -20.21 -8.53 12.13
C ILE A 408 -20.59 -9.50 13.26
N PRO A 409 -19.89 -10.64 13.48
CA PRO A 409 -20.27 -11.54 14.54
C PRO A 409 -20.02 -10.89 15.90
N SER A 410 -21.11 -10.52 16.57
CA SER A 410 -21.21 -10.64 18.03
C SER A 410 -21.15 -12.13 18.36
N ALA A 411 -20.30 -12.50 19.32
CA ALA A 411 -20.13 -13.88 19.77
C ALA A 411 -21.47 -14.51 20.21
N GLY A 412 -21.76 -15.73 19.75
CA GLY A 412 -22.76 -16.60 20.40
C GLY A 412 -23.51 -17.63 19.54
N MET A 413 -23.04 -18.88 19.63
CA MET A 413 -23.76 -20.17 19.47
C MET A 413 -24.25 -20.65 18.09
N ALA A 414 -23.76 -21.86 17.79
CA ALA A 414 -23.93 -22.72 16.61
C ALA A 414 -25.37 -23.07 16.18
N ALA A 415 -25.57 -23.32 14.87
CA ALA A 415 -25.88 -24.65 14.32
C ALA A 415 -25.93 -24.69 12.77
N THR A 416 -25.32 -25.75 12.25
CA THR A 416 -25.21 -26.33 10.89
C THR A 416 -26.34 -26.17 9.86
N ALA A 417 -25.98 -25.95 8.58
CA ALA A 417 -26.47 -26.70 7.39
C ALA A 417 -25.72 -26.32 6.08
N SER A 418 -25.19 -27.31 5.35
CA SER A 418 -24.52 -27.18 4.04
C SER A 418 -25.47 -27.32 2.83
N PRO A 419 -25.13 -26.72 1.66
CA PRO A 419 -25.29 -27.40 0.35
C PRO A 419 -24.19 -27.00 -0.70
N PRO A 420 -24.22 -27.52 -1.95
CA PRO A 420 -23.78 -28.83 -2.42
C PRO A 420 -22.39 -28.82 -3.14
N ALA A 421 -21.76 -29.98 -3.20
CA ALA A 421 -20.37 -30.20 -3.62
C ALA A 421 -20.13 -30.13 -5.15
N ALA A 422 -19.09 -29.41 -5.55
CA ALA A 422 -18.30 -29.67 -6.77
C ALA A 422 -16.93 -30.19 -6.32
N SER A 423 -16.45 -31.30 -6.88
CA SER A 423 -15.20 -31.93 -6.46
C SER A 423 -13.98 -31.15 -6.97
N TYR A 424 -13.35 -30.37 -6.11
CA TYR A 424 -12.02 -29.83 -6.35
C TYR A 424 -10.96 -30.92 -6.12
N SER A 425 -9.87 -30.89 -6.88
CA SER A 425 -8.72 -31.73 -6.60
C SER A 425 -8.06 -31.24 -5.30
N SER A 426 -7.41 -32.13 -4.54
CA SER A 426 -6.71 -31.76 -3.29
C SER A 426 -5.71 -30.62 -3.49
N ASP A 427 -5.14 -30.53 -4.68
CA ASP A 427 -4.08 -29.58 -5.03
C ASP A 427 -4.64 -28.17 -5.25
N ASP A 428 -5.87 -28.03 -5.77
CA ASP A 428 -6.51 -26.73 -5.96
C ASP A 428 -6.90 -26.09 -4.62
N GLU A 429 -7.34 -26.90 -3.64
CA GLU A 429 -7.63 -26.45 -2.27
C GLU A 429 -6.35 -26.02 -1.54
N ILE A 430 -5.27 -26.80 -1.66
CA ILE A 430 -3.96 -26.48 -1.08
C ILE A 430 -3.40 -25.21 -1.74
N ALA A 431 -3.49 -25.08 -3.08
CA ALA A 431 -3.03 -23.90 -3.80
C ALA A 431 -3.79 -22.64 -3.37
N ALA A 432 -5.11 -22.71 -3.19
CA ALA A 432 -5.91 -21.59 -2.69
C ALA A 432 -5.48 -21.17 -1.26
N THR A 433 -5.13 -22.14 -0.41
CA THR A 433 -4.66 -21.90 0.96
C THR A 433 -3.27 -21.26 0.96
N ILE A 434 -2.33 -21.81 0.18
CA ILE A 434 -0.98 -21.22 0.00
C ILE A 434 -1.08 -19.81 -0.55
N LEU A 435 -1.96 -19.58 -1.54
CA LEU A 435 -2.16 -18.26 -2.12
C LEU A 435 -2.70 -17.25 -1.11
N ALA A 436 -3.63 -17.66 -0.23
CA ALA A 436 -4.13 -16.79 0.84
C ALA A 436 -3.01 -16.36 1.80
N GLU A 437 -2.16 -17.30 2.21
CA GLU A 437 -1.01 -17.02 3.08
C GLU A 437 0.03 -16.13 2.37
N PHE A 438 0.27 -16.33 1.07
CA PHE A 438 1.15 -15.45 0.27
C PHE A 438 0.61 -14.02 0.22
N ARG A 439 -0.68 -13.85 -0.13
CA ARG A 439 -1.33 -12.54 -0.25
C ARG A 439 -1.29 -11.77 1.06
N GLU A 440 -1.55 -12.44 2.17
CA GLU A 440 -1.53 -11.84 3.49
C GLU A 440 -0.10 -11.44 3.89
N ALA A 441 0.87 -12.35 3.76
CA ALA A 441 2.22 -12.11 4.22
C ALA A 441 2.99 -11.10 3.34
N LEU A 442 2.64 -10.97 2.06
CA LEU A 442 3.21 -9.99 1.12
C LEU A 442 2.39 -8.71 1.00
N VAL A 443 1.26 -8.59 1.69
CA VAL A 443 0.31 -7.46 1.56
C VAL A 443 -0.04 -7.21 0.09
N SER A 444 -0.31 -8.29 -0.64
CA SER A 444 -0.49 -8.30 -2.10
C SER A 444 -1.78 -9.05 -2.47
N PRO A 445 -2.98 -8.48 -2.22
CA PRO A 445 -4.25 -9.18 -2.39
C PRO A 445 -4.54 -9.60 -3.84
N ASP A 446 -3.91 -8.93 -4.81
CA ASP A 446 -4.05 -9.19 -6.25
C ASP A 446 -3.17 -10.34 -6.76
N MET A 447 -2.25 -10.88 -5.94
CA MET A 447 -1.34 -11.97 -6.35
C MET A 447 -2.13 -13.19 -6.83
N GLY A 448 -1.85 -13.69 -8.04
CA GLY A 448 -2.45 -14.87 -8.63
C GLY A 448 -1.76 -16.18 -8.21
N PRO A 449 -2.38 -17.35 -8.48
CA PRO A 449 -1.83 -18.65 -8.10
C PRO A 449 -0.53 -19.01 -8.85
N ASP A 450 -0.30 -18.43 -10.02
CA ASP A 450 0.90 -18.62 -10.85
C ASP A 450 1.92 -17.49 -10.71
N ASP A 451 1.66 -16.51 -9.84
CA ASP A 451 2.58 -15.41 -9.58
C ASP A 451 3.73 -15.89 -8.68
N ASP A 452 4.93 -15.42 -9.01
CA ASP A 452 6.16 -15.76 -8.28
C ASP A 452 6.23 -14.98 -6.96
N PHE A 453 6.31 -15.71 -5.85
CA PHE A 453 6.45 -15.19 -4.50
C PHE A 453 7.57 -14.15 -4.34
N PHE A 454 8.70 -14.32 -5.03
CA PHE A 454 9.85 -13.44 -4.93
C PHE A 454 9.68 -12.16 -5.78
N ASP A 455 8.89 -12.21 -6.85
CA ASP A 455 8.60 -11.02 -7.67
C ASP A 455 7.78 -9.99 -6.86
N PHE A 456 6.86 -10.46 -6.00
CA PHE A 456 6.07 -9.65 -5.06
C PHE A 456 6.84 -9.26 -3.78
N GLY A 457 8.16 -9.46 -3.75
CA GLY A 457 9.01 -9.03 -2.65
C GLY A 457 9.02 -9.97 -1.45
N GLY A 458 8.73 -11.25 -1.68
CA GLY A 458 8.96 -12.32 -0.73
C GLY A 458 10.45 -12.58 -0.53
N HIS A 459 10.81 -12.94 0.70
CA HIS A 459 12.17 -13.31 1.10
C HIS A 459 12.12 -14.41 2.16
N SER A 460 13.28 -14.94 2.54
CA SER A 460 13.41 -16.10 3.46
C SER A 460 12.66 -15.95 4.78
N LEU A 461 12.50 -14.72 5.29
CA LEU A 461 11.79 -14.42 6.53
C LEU A 461 10.27 -14.64 6.36
N ILE A 462 9.69 -14.02 5.32
CA ILE A 462 8.28 -14.16 4.96
C ILE A 462 7.96 -15.61 4.60
N ALA A 463 8.88 -16.26 3.86
CA ALA A 463 8.80 -17.69 3.52
C ALA A 463 8.67 -18.57 4.76
N THR A 464 9.53 -18.37 5.76
CA THR A 464 9.49 -19.11 7.03
C THR A 464 8.16 -18.89 7.75
N ARG A 465 7.66 -17.65 7.76
CA ARG A 465 6.35 -17.31 8.34
C ARG A 465 5.21 -18.11 7.69
N ILE A 466 5.17 -18.09 6.37
CA ILE A 466 4.12 -18.74 5.58
C ILE A 466 4.17 -20.25 5.81
N ILE A 467 5.34 -20.87 5.69
CA ILE A 467 5.49 -22.32 5.86
C ILE A 467 5.03 -22.76 7.26
N GLY A 468 5.42 -22.03 8.31
CA GLY A 468 4.97 -22.35 9.66
C GLY A 468 3.47 -22.15 9.87
N ARG A 469 2.86 -21.11 9.26
CA ARG A 469 1.40 -20.89 9.31
C ARG A 469 0.62 -21.94 8.52
N LEU A 470 1.12 -22.35 7.36
CA LEU A 470 0.57 -23.45 6.56
C LEU A 470 0.55 -24.75 7.38
N LEU A 471 1.64 -25.03 8.10
CA LEU A 471 1.72 -26.21 8.95
C LEU A 471 0.77 -26.11 10.15
N SER A 472 0.76 -25.01 10.90
CA SER A 472 -0.01 -24.92 12.15
C SER A 472 -1.50 -24.68 11.97
N ASN A 473 -1.88 -23.84 11.01
CA ASN A 473 -3.27 -23.41 10.84
C ASN A 473 -4.02 -24.35 9.89
N HIS A 474 -3.30 -24.94 8.92
CA HIS A 474 -3.91 -25.68 7.82
C HIS A 474 -3.44 -27.13 7.71
N GLY A 475 -2.42 -27.56 8.48
CA GLY A 475 -1.85 -28.91 8.41
C GLY A 475 -1.13 -29.21 7.09
N ILE A 476 -0.68 -28.16 6.39
CA ILE A 476 -0.01 -28.25 5.10
C ILE A 476 1.50 -28.14 5.33
N GLU A 477 2.22 -29.23 5.12
CA GLU A 477 3.67 -29.28 5.21
C GLU A 477 4.29 -28.91 3.86
N VAL A 478 5.16 -27.91 3.87
CA VAL A 478 5.93 -27.47 2.70
C VAL A 478 7.39 -27.39 3.12
N ARG A 479 8.30 -28.00 2.34
CA ARG A 479 9.73 -27.88 2.62
C ARG A 479 10.21 -26.50 2.19
N PHE A 480 11.12 -25.92 2.97
CA PHE A 480 11.65 -24.59 2.67
C PHE A 480 12.25 -24.47 1.27
N ASN A 481 12.98 -25.50 0.82
CA ASN A 481 13.56 -25.53 -0.52
C ASN A 481 12.53 -25.57 -1.64
N ASP A 482 11.35 -26.15 -1.39
CA ASP A 482 10.31 -26.28 -2.41
C ASP A 482 9.75 -24.90 -2.77
N LEU A 483 9.66 -23.96 -1.83
CA LEU A 483 9.24 -22.58 -2.10
C LEU A 483 10.16 -21.88 -3.10
N PHE A 484 11.48 -22.14 -3.05
CA PHE A 484 12.43 -21.52 -3.98
C PHE A 484 12.42 -22.18 -5.37
N SER A 485 12.17 -23.49 -5.42
CA SER A 485 12.10 -24.24 -6.67
C SER A 485 10.74 -24.14 -7.37
N TYR A 486 9.69 -23.91 -6.60
CA TYR A 486 8.29 -23.84 -7.02
C TYR A 486 7.64 -22.58 -6.40
N PRO A 487 8.04 -21.38 -6.86
CA PRO A 487 7.75 -20.11 -6.17
C PRO A 487 6.31 -19.62 -6.33
N THR A 488 5.44 -20.39 -6.97
CA THR A 488 4.03 -20.01 -7.18
C THR A 488 3.12 -20.87 -6.32
N ALA A 489 1.98 -20.35 -5.87
CA ALA A 489 1.07 -21.12 -5.03
C ALA A 489 0.61 -22.42 -5.72
N ALA A 490 0.36 -22.38 -7.04
CA ALA A 490 -0.01 -23.55 -7.84
C ALA A 490 1.11 -24.58 -8.01
N SER A 491 2.37 -24.14 -8.12
CA SER A 491 3.51 -25.06 -8.25
C SER A 491 3.92 -25.63 -6.91
N LEU A 492 3.85 -24.84 -5.83
CA LEU A 492 4.15 -25.26 -4.47
C LEU A 492 3.14 -26.26 -3.92
N ALA A 493 1.85 -26.08 -4.24
CA ALA A 493 0.80 -27.01 -3.83
C ALA A 493 1.06 -28.45 -4.28
N LYS A 494 1.74 -28.64 -5.42
CA LYS A 494 2.11 -29.96 -5.95
C LYS A 494 3.22 -30.65 -5.16
N GLN A 495 3.99 -29.89 -4.38
CA GLN A 495 5.04 -30.42 -3.49
C GLN A 495 4.58 -30.53 -2.04
N ALA A 496 3.49 -29.83 -1.68
CA ALA A 496 2.97 -29.81 -0.34
C ALA A 496 2.39 -31.16 0.07
N THR A 497 2.61 -31.55 1.33
CA THR A 497 2.01 -32.75 1.91
C THR A 497 0.96 -32.34 2.94
N ARG A 498 -0.29 -32.79 2.76
CA ARG A 498 -1.33 -32.58 3.78
C ARG A 498 -1.19 -33.65 4.85
N LEU A 499 -0.87 -33.23 6.07
CA LEU A 499 -0.83 -34.13 7.21
C LEU A 499 -2.26 -34.38 7.68
N GLU A 500 -2.64 -35.66 7.85
CA GLU A 500 -3.86 -35.98 8.60
C GLU A 500 -3.68 -35.41 10.02
N THR A 501 -4.55 -34.47 10.38
CA THR A 501 -4.40 -33.65 11.56
C THR A 501 -4.38 -34.53 12.81
N ALA A 502 -3.19 -34.79 13.37
CA ALA A 502 -3.10 -35.00 14.80
C ALA A 502 -3.56 -33.68 15.42
N ALA A 503 -4.61 -33.74 16.24
CA ALA A 503 -5.12 -32.57 16.95
C ALA A 503 -3.93 -31.79 17.53
N PRO A 504 -3.89 -30.45 17.40
CA PRO A 504 -2.83 -29.67 18.01
C PRO A 504 -2.73 -30.12 19.46
N ALA A 505 -1.55 -30.56 19.87
CA ALA A 505 -1.29 -30.84 21.27
C ALA A 505 -1.74 -29.57 22.00
N GLN A 506 -2.89 -29.64 22.68
CA GLN A 506 -3.33 -28.56 23.54
C GLN A 506 -2.14 -28.34 24.45
N LEU A 507 -1.55 -27.14 24.35
CA LEU A 507 -0.58 -26.68 25.33
C LEU A 507 -1.27 -26.86 26.67
N GLU A 508 -0.96 -27.95 27.36
CA GLU A 508 -1.33 -28.13 28.74
C GLU A 508 -0.70 -26.94 29.44
N SER A 509 -1.54 -26.00 29.87
CA SER A 509 -1.15 -24.83 30.65
C SER A 509 -0.53 -25.35 31.94
N THR A 510 0.78 -25.56 31.88
CA THR A 510 1.62 -25.98 32.98
C THR A 510 1.93 -24.73 33.79
N GLU A 511 1.31 -24.65 34.98
CA GLU A 511 1.44 -23.59 35.98
C GLU A 511 1.46 -22.15 35.40
N THR A 512 0.35 -21.76 34.80
CA THR A 512 0.03 -20.38 34.44
C THR A 512 -0.07 -19.50 35.69
N GLY A 513 0.97 -18.70 35.95
CA GLY A 513 0.91 -17.65 36.96
C GLY A 513 2.24 -17.09 37.46
N SER A 514 3.35 -17.81 37.30
CA SER A 514 4.65 -17.24 37.69
C SER A 514 5.02 -16.10 36.75
N LEU A 515 5.37 -14.94 37.32
CA LEU A 515 5.95 -13.82 36.57
C LEU A 515 7.45 -13.99 36.34
N THR A 516 8.03 -15.08 36.86
CA THR A 516 9.45 -15.42 36.70
C THR A 516 9.59 -16.60 35.75
N ALA A 517 10.58 -16.54 34.87
CA ALA A 517 10.90 -17.58 33.90
C ALA A 517 12.44 -17.69 33.73
N PRO A 518 12.96 -18.82 33.27
CA PRO A 518 14.34 -18.89 32.80
C PRO A 518 14.50 -18.10 31.49
N LEU A 519 15.74 -17.83 31.07
CA LEU A 519 16.04 -17.30 29.73
C LEU A 519 15.89 -18.40 28.67
N SER A 520 15.52 -18.02 27.44
CA SER A 520 15.65 -18.90 26.28
C SER A 520 17.13 -19.18 25.99
N LEU A 521 17.42 -20.18 25.14
CA LEU A 521 18.80 -20.47 24.70
C LEU A 521 19.45 -19.24 24.06
N ALA A 522 18.72 -18.55 23.17
CA ALA A 522 19.20 -17.32 22.54
C ALA A 522 19.46 -16.21 23.57
N GLN A 523 18.51 -15.94 24.47
CA GLN A 523 18.71 -14.93 25.53
C GLN A 523 19.89 -15.26 26.43
N MET A 524 20.08 -16.55 26.77
CA MET A 524 21.21 -16.98 27.58
C MET A 524 22.54 -16.79 26.85
N SER A 525 22.61 -17.13 25.56
CA SER A 525 23.78 -16.89 24.70
C SER A 525 24.13 -15.40 24.65
N LEU A 526 23.13 -14.54 24.41
CA LEU A 526 23.29 -13.08 24.45
C LEU A 526 23.72 -12.59 25.84
N TRP A 527 23.16 -13.13 26.92
CA TRP A 527 23.52 -12.76 28.28
C TRP A 527 24.98 -13.09 28.61
N LYS A 528 25.47 -14.26 28.19
CA LYS A 528 26.89 -14.64 28.35
C LYS A 528 27.80 -13.66 27.62
N ALA A 529 27.45 -13.29 26.39
CA ALA A 529 28.18 -12.28 25.63
C ALA A 529 28.14 -10.91 26.33
N TYR A 530 26.95 -10.48 26.78
CA TYR A 530 26.76 -9.22 27.49
C TYR A 530 27.60 -9.15 28.77
N ALA A 531 27.66 -10.23 29.55
CA ALA A 531 28.51 -10.35 30.71
C ALA A 531 30.01 -10.32 30.35
N ALA A 532 30.42 -11.00 29.27
CA ALA A 532 31.81 -11.02 28.80
C ALA A 532 32.31 -9.64 28.37
N PHE A 533 31.41 -8.78 27.86
CA PHE A 533 31.69 -7.38 27.52
C PHE A 533 31.38 -6.40 28.67
N GLY A 534 31.33 -6.88 29.91
CA GLY A 534 31.23 -6.03 31.09
C GLY A 534 29.91 -5.28 31.22
N PHE A 535 28.82 -5.83 30.67
CA PHE A 535 27.49 -5.25 30.70
C PHE A 535 27.39 -3.85 30.03
N GLY A 536 28.19 -3.60 28.99
CA GLY A 536 28.20 -2.35 28.23
C GLY A 536 27.08 -2.20 27.19
N GLU A 537 27.03 -1.05 26.54
CA GLU A 537 25.99 -0.63 25.56
C GLU A 537 26.00 -1.40 24.23
N ILE A 538 26.90 -2.37 24.04
CA ILE A 538 27.13 -3.04 22.76
C ILE A 538 25.93 -3.85 22.23
N PHE A 539 24.98 -4.18 23.10
CA PHE A 539 23.73 -4.88 22.75
C PHE A 539 22.52 -3.96 22.81
N ASN A 540 22.73 -2.65 22.79
CA ASN A 540 21.67 -1.71 22.53
C ASN A 540 21.29 -1.69 21.06
N ILE A 541 20.01 -1.44 20.79
CA ILE A 541 19.47 -1.15 19.46
C ILE A 541 18.93 0.28 19.48
N PRO A 542 19.76 1.29 19.15
CA PRO A 542 19.42 2.70 19.25
C PRO A 542 18.73 3.21 17.97
N PHE A 543 17.47 2.87 17.75
CA PHE A 543 16.73 3.46 16.64
C PHE A 543 16.44 4.95 16.92
N ALA A 544 16.31 5.72 15.85
CA ALA A 544 15.83 7.09 15.93
C ALA A 544 14.87 7.39 14.77
N LEU A 545 13.75 8.03 15.06
CA LEU A 545 12.73 8.41 14.07
C LEU A 545 12.61 9.93 14.03
N ASP A 546 12.75 10.52 12.85
CA ASP A 546 12.49 11.93 12.56
C ASP A 546 11.04 12.06 12.08
N PHE A 547 10.20 12.73 12.87
CA PHE A 547 8.81 12.99 12.50
C PHE A 547 8.75 14.27 11.66
N LEU A 548 8.22 14.12 10.45
CA LEU A 548 8.08 15.21 9.47
C LEU A 548 6.84 16.06 9.77
N ASP A 549 5.83 15.44 10.37
CA ASP A 549 4.62 16.08 10.88
C ASP A 549 4.54 15.97 12.41
N PRO A 550 3.83 16.88 13.09
CA PRO A 550 3.63 16.78 14.53
C PRO A 550 2.94 15.48 14.93
N VAL A 551 3.52 14.77 15.92
CA VAL A 551 2.95 13.56 16.50
C VAL A 551 2.31 13.86 17.85
N ASP A 552 1.15 13.26 18.11
CA ASP A 552 0.51 13.29 19.43
C ASP A 552 1.26 12.34 20.37
N GLU A 553 2.19 12.89 21.15
CA GLU A 553 3.03 12.12 22.07
C GLU A 553 2.22 11.38 23.14
N SER A 554 1.03 11.89 23.53
CA SER A 554 0.16 11.25 24.52
C SER A 554 -0.56 10.04 23.92
N ALA A 555 -1.07 10.17 22.69
CA ALA A 555 -1.65 9.05 21.96
C ALA A 555 -0.58 7.97 21.66
N PHE A 556 0.64 8.40 21.35
CA PHE A 556 1.80 7.53 21.12
C PHE A 556 2.20 6.75 22.38
N GLU A 557 2.29 7.42 23.54
CA GLU A 557 2.53 6.76 24.82
C GLU A 557 1.45 5.71 25.14
N CYS A 558 0.17 6.06 24.95
CA CYS A 558 -0.94 5.13 25.15
C CYS A 558 -0.88 3.93 24.20
N ALA A 559 -0.50 4.14 22.93
CA ALA A 559 -0.36 3.08 21.95
C ALA A 559 0.76 2.10 22.33
N LEU A 560 1.89 2.61 22.82
CA LEU A 560 2.98 1.78 23.35
C LEU A 560 2.59 1.01 24.61
N LEU A 561 1.80 1.62 25.49
CA LEU A 561 1.25 0.92 26.67
C LEU A 561 0.40 -0.29 26.26
N ASP A 562 -0.40 -0.19 25.19
CA ASP A 562 -1.16 -1.32 24.65
C ASP A 562 -0.26 -2.46 24.17
N ILE A 563 0.85 -2.12 23.49
CA ILE A 563 1.84 -3.10 23.02
C ILE A 563 2.58 -3.75 24.20
N ILE A 564 2.97 -2.96 25.21
CA ILE A 564 3.65 -3.44 26.43
C ILE A 564 2.73 -4.36 27.26
N GLU A 565 1.42 -4.08 27.28
CA GLU A 565 0.43 -4.97 27.90
C GLU A 565 0.32 -6.29 27.12
N ARG A 566 0.20 -6.19 25.80
CA ARG A 566 0.07 -7.32 24.87
C ARG A 566 1.31 -8.22 24.86
N HIS A 567 2.51 -7.64 24.97
CA HIS A 567 3.80 -8.34 24.95
C HIS A 567 4.57 -8.14 26.25
N PRO A 568 4.37 -9.01 27.27
CA PRO A 568 5.00 -8.88 28.57
C PRO A 568 6.53 -8.88 28.56
N GLY A 569 7.16 -9.41 27.50
CA GLY A 569 8.61 -9.45 27.33
C GLY A 569 9.24 -8.06 27.34
N LEU A 570 8.54 -7.04 26.82
CA LEU A 570 9.02 -5.65 26.83
C LEU A 570 9.15 -5.09 28.26
N ARG A 571 8.25 -5.46 29.18
CA ARG A 571 8.25 -5.03 30.59
C ARG A 571 8.93 -6.04 31.53
N THR A 572 10.03 -6.65 31.09
CA THR A 572 10.73 -7.70 31.83
C THR A 572 12.13 -7.24 32.24
N HIS A 573 12.50 -7.45 33.50
CA HIS A 573 13.88 -7.25 33.99
C HIS A 573 14.58 -8.60 34.21
N PHE A 574 15.91 -8.60 34.22
CA PHE A 574 16.76 -9.77 34.22
C PHE A 574 17.72 -9.72 35.41
N TYR A 575 17.78 -10.79 36.19
CA TYR A 575 18.57 -10.83 37.41
C TYR A 575 19.18 -12.21 37.63
N VAL A 576 20.23 -12.27 38.45
CA VAL A 576 20.88 -13.51 38.83
C VAL A 576 20.37 -13.94 40.20
N GLU A 577 19.88 -15.17 40.29
CA GLU A 577 19.48 -15.83 41.53
C GLU A 577 20.08 -17.24 41.56
N ASN A 578 20.82 -17.59 42.63
CA ASN A 578 21.48 -18.89 42.78
C ASN A 578 22.32 -19.29 41.53
N ASP A 579 23.16 -18.38 41.05
CA ASP A 579 23.99 -18.53 39.84
C ASP A 579 23.20 -18.80 38.54
N THR A 580 21.87 -18.60 38.56
CA THR A 580 21.00 -18.75 37.40
C THR A 580 20.44 -17.39 37.01
N VAL A 581 20.51 -17.06 35.72
CA VAL A 581 19.90 -15.85 35.19
C VAL A 581 18.42 -16.13 34.96
N LEU A 582 17.58 -15.27 35.51
CA LEU A 582 16.12 -15.35 35.41
C LEU A 582 15.58 -14.05 34.82
N GLN A 583 14.43 -14.16 34.16
CA GLN A 583 13.67 -13.03 33.67
C GLN A 583 12.39 -12.89 34.51
N LYS A 584 12.07 -11.66 34.92
CA LYS A 584 10.87 -11.36 35.71
C LYS A 584 10.07 -10.23 35.11
N ILE A 585 8.83 -10.57 34.80
CA ILE A 585 7.84 -9.70 34.19
C ILE A 585 7.31 -8.73 35.26
N VAL A 586 7.34 -7.44 34.96
CA VAL A 586 6.77 -6.38 35.81
C VAL A 586 5.26 -6.31 35.58
N PRO A 587 4.38 -6.53 36.57
CA PRO A 587 2.94 -6.37 36.41
C PRO A 587 2.54 -4.98 35.89
N MET A 588 1.46 -4.89 35.11
CA MET A 588 0.98 -3.59 34.59
C MET A 588 0.70 -2.55 35.69
N HIS A 589 0.21 -2.98 36.86
CA HIS A 589 -0.03 -2.06 37.98
C HIS A 589 1.25 -1.53 38.64
N ASP A 590 2.38 -2.21 38.45
CA ASP A 590 3.70 -1.79 38.95
C ASP A 590 4.49 -0.99 37.90
N LEU A 591 4.08 -1.03 36.62
CA LEU A 591 4.74 -0.32 35.52
C LEU A 591 4.93 1.20 35.77
N PRO A 592 3.99 1.93 36.41
CA PRO A 592 4.19 3.34 36.76
C PRO A 592 5.40 3.62 37.68
N GLY A 593 5.92 2.59 38.36
CA GLY A 593 7.15 2.69 39.16
C GLY A 593 8.44 2.76 38.32
N TYR A 594 8.34 2.58 37.00
CA TYR A 594 9.46 2.58 36.06
C TYR A 594 9.31 3.76 35.10
N LYS A 595 10.37 4.55 34.92
CA LYS A 595 10.40 5.61 33.91
C LYS A 595 11.03 5.05 32.63
N TRP A 596 10.22 4.91 31.59
CA TRP A 596 10.60 4.34 30.29
C TRP A 596 10.22 5.24 29.10
N PHE A 597 9.31 6.20 29.30
CA PHE A 597 8.85 7.17 28.30
C PHE A 597 9.12 8.61 28.76
N TRP A 598 9.58 9.46 27.85
CA TRP A 598 9.79 10.90 28.07
C TRP A 598 9.23 11.72 26.90
N THR A 599 8.46 12.75 27.22
CA THR A 599 7.94 13.69 26.22
C THR A 599 9.02 14.66 25.73
N SER A 600 8.75 15.36 24.63
CA SER A 600 9.64 16.41 24.13
C SER A 600 9.78 17.58 25.10
N GLU A 601 8.77 17.82 25.94
CA GLU A 601 8.82 18.84 26.99
C GLU A 601 9.75 18.44 28.15
N GLU A 602 9.81 17.15 28.50
CA GLU A 602 10.71 16.63 29.53
C GLU A 602 12.18 16.54 29.07
N SER A 603 12.44 16.72 27.78
CA SER A 603 13.71 16.37 27.15
C SER A 603 14.50 17.56 26.60
N GLU A 604 14.24 18.76 27.10
CA GLU A 604 14.96 19.97 26.69
C GLU A 604 16.47 19.83 26.97
N GLY A 605 17.29 20.02 25.92
CA GLY A 605 18.76 19.96 26.00
C GLY A 605 19.36 18.55 26.09
N VAL A 606 18.56 17.50 25.92
CA VAL A 606 19.04 16.12 25.89
C VAL A 606 19.69 15.80 24.54
N ASP A 607 20.89 15.22 24.57
CA ASP A 607 21.59 14.76 23.37
C ASP A 607 21.13 13.34 22.97
N ARG A 608 20.74 13.19 21.70
CA ARG A 608 20.36 11.89 21.12
C ARG A 608 21.47 10.85 21.25
N HIS A 609 22.74 11.24 21.09
CA HIS A 609 23.86 10.30 21.17
C HIS A 609 24.06 9.79 22.60
N ALA A 610 23.84 10.65 23.60
CA ALA A 610 23.88 10.27 25.00
C ALA A 610 22.76 9.27 25.34
N GLU A 611 21.55 9.44 24.78
CA GLU A 611 20.49 8.44 24.92
C GLU A 611 20.87 7.13 24.22
N ALA A 612 21.35 7.16 22.98
CA ALA A 612 21.77 5.96 22.24
C ALA A 612 22.84 5.13 22.99
N SER A 613 23.72 5.80 23.73
CA SER A 613 24.80 5.20 24.51
C SER A 613 24.40 4.84 25.95
N TRP A 614 23.11 4.85 26.28
CA TRP A 614 22.63 4.54 27.63
C TRP A 614 22.98 3.12 28.03
N ARG A 615 23.59 2.95 29.20
CA ARG A 615 23.92 1.62 29.75
C ARG A 615 22.77 1.11 30.60
N PHE A 616 22.11 0.06 30.13
CA PHE A 616 21.01 -0.55 30.86
C PHE A 616 21.48 -1.28 32.12
N ASP A 617 20.86 -1.03 33.27
CA ASP A 617 20.87 -1.97 34.40
C ASP A 617 19.64 -2.88 34.32
N LEU A 618 19.77 -3.96 33.54
CA LEU A 618 18.68 -4.89 33.28
C LEU A 618 18.07 -5.50 34.55
N SER A 619 18.72 -5.41 35.71
CA SER A 619 18.17 -5.92 36.98
C SER A 619 17.23 -4.94 37.68
N ARG A 620 17.22 -3.67 37.27
CA ARG A 620 16.52 -2.57 37.98
C ARG A 620 15.67 -1.69 37.06
N GLU A 621 15.99 -1.62 35.78
CA GLU A 621 15.20 -0.86 34.81
C GLU A 621 14.69 -1.74 33.67
N LEU A 622 13.72 -1.20 32.94
CA LEU A 622 13.18 -1.88 31.77
C LEU A 622 14.18 -1.80 30.60
N PRO A 623 14.25 -2.83 29.75
CA PRO A 623 15.15 -2.91 28.61
C PRO A 623 14.71 -2.02 27.43
N MET A 624 14.10 -0.86 27.73
CA MET A 624 13.65 0.11 26.74
C MET A 624 13.69 1.54 27.29
N ARG A 625 13.98 2.50 26.41
CA ARG A 625 13.89 3.94 26.66
C ARG A 625 13.37 4.64 25.43
N LEU A 626 12.24 5.33 25.58
CA LEU A 626 11.57 6.01 24.49
C LEU A 626 11.49 7.48 24.83
N ARG A 627 12.17 8.32 24.05
CA ARG A 627 12.29 9.74 24.38
C ARG A 627 12.08 10.60 23.16
N PHE A 628 11.04 11.42 23.20
CA PHE A 628 10.88 12.49 22.23
C PHE A 628 11.86 13.62 22.54
N LEU A 629 12.55 14.08 21.50
CA LEU A 629 13.50 15.18 21.49
C LEU A 629 12.99 16.24 20.53
N ARG A 630 13.31 17.51 20.78
CA ARG A 630 13.09 18.59 19.80
C ARG A 630 14.37 18.89 19.07
N ASN A 631 14.30 18.91 17.75
CA ASN A 631 15.39 19.42 16.93
C ASN A 631 15.51 20.93 17.16
N PRO A 632 16.62 21.43 17.72
CA PRO A 632 16.75 22.85 18.06
C PRO A 632 16.83 23.76 16.81
N GLN A 633 17.12 23.20 15.64
CA GLN A 633 17.28 23.94 14.39
C GLN A 633 15.97 24.03 13.60
N THR A 634 15.20 22.93 13.55
CA THR A 634 13.97 22.85 12.75
C THR A 634 12.69 22.94 13.59
N GLY A 635 12.78 22.69 14.90
CA GLY A 635 11.61 22.54 15.78
C GLY A 635 10.88 21.19 15.63
N GLY A 636 11.33 20.32 14.73
CA GLY A 636 10.74 18.99 14.51
C GLY A 636 10.93 18.04 15.70
N GLN A 637 10.07 17.01 15.77
CA GLN A 637 10.12 15.98 16.82
C GLN A 637 10.98 14.80 16.35
N VAL A 638 11.94 14.38 17.18
CA VAL A 638 12.76 13.20 16.95
C VAL A 638 12.53 12.22 18.10
N LEU A 639 12.14 10.99 17.82
CA LEU A 639 12.04 9.94 18.83
C LEU A 639 13.36 9.17 18.90
N SER A 640 14.03 9.21 20.05
CA SER A 640 15.01 8.19 20.42
C SER A 640 14.26 6.94 20.87
N PHE A 641 14.44 5.84 20.14
CA PHE A 641 13.67 4.61 20.25
C PHE A 641 14.60 3.45 20.60
N LEU A 642 15.10 3.47 21.83
CA LEU A 642 16.18 2.62 22.30
C LEU A 642 15.66 1.37 23.01
N PHE A 643 16.18 0.21 22.62
CA PHE A 643 15.93 -1.08 23.27
C PHE A 643 17.22 -1.81 23.59
N HIS A 644 17.21 -2.67 24.61
CA HIS A 644 18.23 -3.70 24.75
C HIS A 644 17.84 -4.93 23.91
N HIS A 645 18.79 -5.50 23.16
CA HIS A 645 18.54 -6.57 22.19
C HIS A 645 17.92 -7.83 22.83
N ILE A 646 18.08 -8.03 24.13
CA ILE A 646 17.52 -9.16 24.90
C ILE A 646 15.99 -9.29 24.88
N VAL A 647 15.26 -8.23 24.53
CA VAL A 647 13.78 -8.24 24.42
C VAL A 647 13.26 -7.98 23.01
N LEU A 648 14.13 -7.66 22.06
CA LEU A 648 13.72 -7.22 20.75
C LEU A 648 14.72 -7.70 19.69
N ASP A 649 14.22 -8.37 18.65
CA ASP A 649 14.96 -8.71 17.45
C ASP A 649 14.40 -7.99 16.20
N GLU A 650 15.07 -8.13 15.06
CA GLU A 650 14.68 -7.48 13.79
C GLU A 650 13.26 -7.86 13.36
N TRP A 651 12.86 -9.12 13.57
CA TRP A 651 11.47 -9.56 13.32
C TRP A 651 10.50 -8.80 14.22
N SER A 652 10.81 -8.72 15.51
CA SER A 652 9.99 -8.05 16.52
C SER A 652 9.84 -6.56 16.27
N VAL A 653 10.86 -5.88 15.74
CA VAL A 653 10.78 -4.46 15.38
C VAL A 653 9.68 -4.24 14.34
N ASN A 654 9.64 -5.07 13.30
CA ASN A 654 8.63 -4.95 12.25
C ASN A 654 7.21 -5.24 12.77
N LEU A 655 7.04 -6.26 13.61
CA LEU A 655 5.77 -6.55 14.29
C LEU A 655 5.33 -5.39 15.20
N MET A 656 6.27 -4.85 15.98
CA MET A 656 6.01 -3.75 16.90
C MET A 656 5.55 -2.50 16.14
N MET A 657 6.17 -2.19 15.00
CA MET A 657 5.77 -1.04 14.18
C MET A 657 4.40 -1.22 13.54
N ASP A 658 4.03 -2.44 13.13
CA ASP A 658 2.67 -2.75 12.64
C ASP A 658 1.62 -2.58 13.74
N GLU A 659 1.88 -3.13 14.93
CA GLU A 659 0.99 -2.97 16.08
C GLU A 659 0.91 -1.51 16.56
N LEU A 660 2.01 -0.77 16.47
CA LEU A 660 2.07 0.66 16.81
C LEU A 660 1.24 1.52 15.88
N ALA A 661 1.26 1.25 14.58
CA ALA A 661 0.42 1.97 13.61
C ALA A 661 -1.07 1.80 13.92
N GLU A 662 -1.49 0.56 14.19
CA GLU A 662 -2.88 0.24 14.58
C GLU A 662 -3.27 0.85 15.93
N ALA A 663 -2.38 0.74 16.93
CA ALA A 663 -2.59 1.26 18.27
C ALA A 663 -2.65 2.79 18.31
N TYR A 664 -1.72 3.46 17.62
CA TYR A 664 -1.69 4.92 17.52
C TYR A 664 -2.96 5.45 16.85
N ARG A 665 -3.38 4.84 15.74
CA ARG A 665 -4.62 5.24 15.04
C ARG A 665 -5.84 5.15 15.95
N ALA A 666 -5.96 4.06 16.72
CA ALA A 666 -7.07 3.91 17.66
C ALA A 666 -7.00 4.93 18.80
N ARG A 667 -5.82 5.11 19.41
CA ARG A 667 -5.61 6.00 20.56
C ARG A 667 -5.76 7.47 20.22
N ALA A 668 -5.28 7.88 19.05
CA ALA A 668 -5.48 9.23 18.54
C ALA A 668 -6.97 9.53 18.28
N ALA A 669 -7.78 8.50 17.97
CA ALA A 669 -9.24 8.59 17.89
C ALA A 669 -9.97 8.42 19.24
N GLY A 670 -9.24 8.39 20.36
CA GLY A 670 -9.79 8.23 21.70
C GLY A 670 -10.38 6.84 21.98
N LYS A 671 -9.97 5.81 21.23
CA LYS A 671 -10.46 4.43 21.33
C LYS A 671 -9.32 3.48 21.72
N ALA A 672 -9.66 2.34 22.30
CA ALA A 672 -8.70 1.26 22.49
C ALA A 672 -8.48 0.51 21.15
N PRO A 673 -7.26 0.03 20.86
CA PRO A 673 -7.02 -0.78 19.66
C PRO A 673 -7.70 -2.14 19.73
N VAL A 674 -7.96 -2.70 18.55
CA VAL A 674 -8.46 -4.06 18.39
C VAL A 674 -7.43 -4.85 17.59
N PHE A 675 -6.62 -5.63 18.30
CA PHE A 675 -5.61 -6.48 17.66
C PHE A 675 -6.21 -7.82 17.21
N ALA A 676 -5.66 -8.37 16.11
CA ALA A 676 -5.93 -9.73 15.71
C ALA A 676 -5.25 -10.72 16.67
N GLY A 677 -6.01 -11.69 17.18
CA GLY A 677 -5.48 -12.77 18.02
C GLY A 677 -4.82 -12.32 19.34
N LYS A 678 -4.27 -13.30 20.06
CA LYS A 678 -3.50 -13.09 21.28
C LYS A 678 -2.18 -13.87 21.18
N PRO A 679 -1.05 -13.20 20.95
CA PRO A 679 0.26 -13.83 20.89
C PRO A 679 0.57 -14.56 22.19
N ALA A 680 1.21 -15.73 22.08
CA ALA A 680 1.77 -16.40 23.23
C ALA A 680 2.92 -15.54 23.79
N PRO A 681 3.04 -15.34 25.11
CA PRO A 681 4.05 -14.46 25.64
C PRO A 681 5.44 -15.13 25.59
N PHE A 682 6.48 -14.35 25.30
CA PHE A 682 7.85 -14.86 25.11
C PHE A 682 8.38 -15.74 26.26
N HIS A 683 8.05 -15.41 27.50
CA HIS A 683 8.52 -16.17 28.66
C HIS A 683 7.96 -17.60 28.72
N GLU A 684 6.82 -17.88 28.07
CA GLU A 684 6.30 -19.25 27.93
C GLU A 684 7.12 -20.04 26.90
N PHE A 685 7.57 -19.40 25.81
CA PHE A 685 8.54 -20.00 24.89
C PHE A 685 9.82 -20.39 25.62
N ALA A 686 10.37 -19.47 26.42
CA ALA A 686 11.59 -19.73 27.19
C ALA A 686 11.41 -20.93 28.16
N ARG A 687 10.28 -21.01 28.87
CA ARG A 687 9.96 -22.17 29.72
C ARG A 687 9.88 -23.46 28.93
N LYS A 688 9.13 -23.46 27.82
CA LYS A 688 8.95 -24.64 26.95
C LYS A 688 10.28 -25.13 26.40
N GLN A 689 11.15 -24.22 25.97
CA GLN A 689 12.46 -24.56 25.43
C GLN A 689 13.37 -25.14 26.53
N VAL A 690 13.43 -24.50 27.70
CA VAL A 690 14.26 -25.00 28.82
C VAL A 690 13.76 -26.35 29.34
N ALA A 691 12.45 -26.55 29.41
CA ALA A 691 11.86 -27.84 29.80
C ALA A 691 12.17 -28.96 28.79
N SER A 692 12.23 -28.64 27.50
CA SER A 692 12.61 -29.58 26.44
C SER A 692 14.11 -29.89 26.43
N GLY A 693 14.94 -28.98 26.96
CA GLY A 693 16.40 -29.08 26.88
C GLY A 693 16.96 -28.77 25.49
N VAL A 694 18.28 -28.86 25.35
CA VAL A 694 18.97 -28.67 24.06
C VAL A 694 18.73 -29.90 23.19
N ASN A 695 18.26 -29.69 21.95
CA ASN A 695 18.03 -30.77 21.00
C ASN A 695 19.38 -31.34 20.52
N ALA A 696 19.65 -32.60 20.88
CA ALA A 696 20.93 -33.26 20.58
C ALA A 696 21.15 -33.47 19.08
N ASP A 697 20.11 -33.76 18.30
CA ASP A 697 20.23 -33.98 16.86
C ASP A 697 20.56 -32.65 16.14
N HIS A 698 19.99 -31.54 16.60
CA HIS A 698 20.25 -30.23 16.03
C HIS A 698 21.64 -29.73 16.40
N LEU A 699 22.10 -30.01 17.63
CA LEU A 699 23.49 -29.74 18.00
C LEU A 699 24.47 -30.60 17.17
N ALA A 700 24.16 -31.89 16.98
CA ALA A 700 24.98 -32.80 16.18
C ALA A 700 25.15 -32.33 14.74
N TYR A 701 24.08 -31.82 14.12
CA TYR A 701 24.13 -31.22 12.78
C TYR A 701 25.22 -30.14 12.67
N TRP A 702 25.25 -29.21 13.63
CA TRP A 702 26.23 -28.13 13.63
C TRP A 702 27.64 -28.62 13.93
N THR A 703 27.80 -29.51 14.91
CA THR A 703 29.13 -30.06 15.23
C THR A 703 29.70 -30.86 14.06
N ASP A 704 28.88 -31.63 13.35
CA ASP A 704 29.32 -32.41 12.17
C ASP A 704 29.72 -31.50 11.01
N MET A 705 29.00 -30.38 10.80
CA MET A 705 29.37 -29.38 9.78
C MET A 705 30.72 -28.70 10.09
N LEU A 706 31.01 -28.47 11.37
CA LEU A 706 32.05 -27.55 11.83
C LEU A 706 33.27 -28.22 12.49
N GLN A 707 33.24 -29.52 12.77
CA GLN A 707 34.29 -30.25 13.50
C GLN A 707 35.72 -30.01 12.99
N ASP A 708 35.88 -29.98 11.66
CA ASP A 708 37.17 -29.82 10.98
C ASP A 708 37.29 -28.45 10.29
N ALA A 709 36.50 -27.46 10.69
CA ALA A 709 36.49 -26.14 10.08
C ALA A 709 37.74 -25.33 10.47
N PRO A 710 38.25 -24.47 9.58
CA PRO A 710 39.34 -23.56 9.94
C PRO A 710 38.84 -22.59 11.02
N LYS A 711 39.59 -22.50 12.13
CA LYS A 711 39.30 -21.58 13.25
C LYS A 711 40.19 -20.34 13.12
N GLY A 712 39.65 -19.15 13.38
CA GLY A 712 40.41 -17.89 13.34
C GLY A 712 41.13 -17.63 12.02
N LEU A 713 40.48 -17.91 10.89
CA LEU A 713 41.09 -17.82 9.56
C LEU A 713 41.53 -16.37 9.24
N VAL A 714 42.81 -16.19 8.91
CA VAL A 714 43.34 -14.92 8.39
C VAL A 714 42.91 -14.75 6.94
N LEU A 715 42.16 -13.67 6.66
CA LEU A 715 41.48 -13.50 5.37
C LEU A 715 42.38 -13.02 4.22
N LEU A 716 43.41 -12.21 4.48
CA LEU A 716 44.16 -11.49 3.43
C LEU A 716 45.63 -11.92 3.27
N GLY A 717 46.06 -13.00 3.94
CA GLY A 717 47.35 -13.65 3.69
C GLY A 717 48.62 -12.91 4.15
N GLN A 718 48.56 -12.07 5.19
CA GLN A 718 49.73 -11.47 5.85
C GLN A 718 49.61 -11.61 7.38
N ASP A 719 50.71 -12.02 8.04
CA ASP A 719 50.89 -11.93 9.49
C ASP A 719 51.02 -10.45 9.89
N SER A 720 49.90 -9.80 10.15
CA SER A 720 49.88 -8.66 11.06
C SER A 720 49.77 -9.23 12.47
N MET A 721 50.88 -9.72 13.04
CA MET A 721 50.92 -9.99 14.47
C MET A 721 50.50 -8.70 15.19
N PRO A 722 49.52 -8.73 16.11
CA PRO A 722 49.26 -7.57 16.94
C PRO A 722 50.53 -7.32 17.74
N ALA A 723 51.09 -6.11 17.67
CA ALA A 723 51.91 -5.65 18.78
C ALA A 723 51.03 -5.78 20.03
N GLU A 724 51.54 -6.38 21.11
CA GLU A 724 50.88 -6.32 22.42
C GLU A 724 50.72 -4.85 22.80
N THR A 725 49.62 -4.22 22.37
CA THR A 725 49.22 -2.91 22.82
C THR A 725 48.58 -3.12 24.17
N SER A 726 49.29 -2.64 25.18
CA SER A 726 48.82 -2.45 26.54
C SER A 726 47.35 -2.03 26.56
N HIS A 727 46.55 -2.76 27.33
CA HIS A 727 45.26 -2.30 27.82
C HIS A 727 45.42 -0.89 28.39
N ASP A 728 44.94 0.11 27.65
CA ASP A 728 44.39 1.39 28.08
C ASP A 728 44.43 2.31 26.85
N GLU A 729 43.24 2.72 26.39
CA GLU A 729 42.94 3.51 25.17
C GLU A 729 42.87 2.70 23.86
N ALA A 730 41.65 2.23 23.53
CA ALA A 730 41.32 1.61 22.25
C ALA A 730 41.41 2.63 21.09
N PRO A 731 42.11 2.31 19.97
CA PRO A 731 42.02 3.11 18.74
C PRO A 731 40.58 3.08 18.20
N ALA A 732 40.11 4.19 17.62
CA ALA A 732 38.81 4.23 16.95
C ALA A 732 38.81 3.30 15.72
N GLY A 733 37.93 2.30 15.69
CA GLY A 733 37.67 1.48 14.50
C GLY A 733 37.05 2.24 13.33
N GLY A 734 36.75 1.55 12.23
CA GLY A 734 36.22 2.16 11.00
C GLY A 734 35.08 1.39 10.35
N TRP A 735 34.31 2.11 9.55
CA TRP A 735 33.29 1.55 8.67
C TRP A 735 33.35 2.27 7.32
N ILE A 736 32.84 1.62 6.28
CA ILE A 736 32.63 2.21 4.97
C ILE A 736 31.25 1.85 4.45
N GLU A 737 30.74 2.69 3.55
CA GLU A 737 29.50 2.44 2.84
C GLU A 737 29.71 2.62 1.34
N PHE A 738 29.07 1.75 0.57
CA PHE A 738 28.96 1.94 -0.86
C PHE A 738 27.60 1.47 -1.37
N LYS A 739 27.04 2.24 -2.30
CA LYS A 739 25.77 1.96 -2.96
C LYS A 739 26.01 1.22 -4.26
N LEU A 740 25.18 0.21 -4.54
CA LEU A 740 25.22 -0.48 -5.83
C LEU A 740 24.46 0.32 -6.88
N GLU A 741 25.01 0.39 -8.09
CA GLU A 741 24.29 0.95 -9.22
C GLU A 741 23.07 0.08 -9.58
N LYS A 742 22.00 0.72 -10.08
CA LYS A 742 20.72 0.04 -10.38
C LYS A 742 20.89 -1.19 -11.29
N HIS A 743 21.72 -1.07 -12.33
CA HIS A 743 21.97 -2.18 -13.24
C HIS A 743 22.65 -3.38 -12.55
N VAL A 744 23.46 -3.14 -11.50
CA VAL A 744 24.09 -4.19 -10.69
C VAL A 744 23.03 -4.83 -9.80
N SER A 745 22.22 -4.05 -9.08
CA SER A 745 21.14 -4.61 -8.25
C SER A 745 20.18 -5.46 -9.07
N ASP A 746 19.72 -4.96 -10.22
CA ASP A 746 18.81 -5.68 -11.12
C ASP A 746 19.44 -7.00 -11.60
N GLY A 747 20.72 -6.99 -11.95
CA GLY A 747 21.45 -8.19 -12.34
C GLY A 747 21.63 -9.20 -11.19
N LEU A 748 21.82 -8.73 -9.95
CA LEU A 748 21.87 -9.60 -8.76
C LEU A 748 20.52 -10.28 -8.50
N TYR A 749 19.39 -9.60 -8.69
CA TYR A 749 18.07 -10.24 -8.65
C TYR A 749 17.88 -11.23 -9.80
N ALA A 750 18.33 -10.88 -11.01
CA ALA A 750 18.20 -11.75 -12.18
C ALA A 750 18.97 -13.08 -11.99
N ILE A 751 20.20 -13.03 -11.47
CA ILE A 751 20.96 -14.25 -11.18
C ILE A 751 20.38 -15.02 -9.97
N ALA A 752 19.78 -14.34 -8.98
CA ALA A 752 19.05 -14.99 -7.90
C ALA A 752 17.90 -15.85 -8.46
N LYS A 753 17.07 -15.25 -9.32
CA LYS A 753 15.97 -15.94 -10.02
C LYS A 753 16.47 -17.08 -10.89
N GLN A 754 17.54 -16.87 -11.67
CA GLN A 754 18.13 -17.89 -12.53
C GLN A 754 18.58 -19.15 -11.76
N ASN A 755 19.02 -19.00 -10.50
CA ASN A 755 19.54 -20.09 -9.68
C ASN A 755 18.55 -20.57 -8.59
N SER A 756 17.28 -20.12 -8.67
CA SER A 756 16.24 -20.40 -7.67
C SER A 756 16.75 -20.14 -6.25
N ALA A 757 17.32 -18.96 -6.04
CA ALA A 757 17.99 -18.55 -4.80
C ALA A 757 17.48 -17.19 -4.34
N SER A 758 17.61 -16.89 -3.05
CA SER A 758 17.32 -15.55 -2.54
C SER A 758 18.44 -14.55 -2.90
N LEU A 759 18.13 -13.25 -2.88
CA LEU A 759 19.14 -12.19 -2.96
C LEU A 759 20.24 -12.38 -1.90
N PHE A 760 19.85 -12.77 -0.68
CA PHE A 760 20.80 -13.10 0.40
C PHE A 760 21.83 -14.14 -0.05
N ASN A 761 21.39 -15.25 -0.66
CA ASN A 761 22.31 -16.30 -1.10
C ASN A 761 23.29 -15.78 -2.16
N VAL A 762 22.84 -14.92 -3.07
CA VAL A 762 23.67 -14.34 -4.12
C VAL A 762 24.69 -13.36 -3.54
N VAL A 763 24.25 -12.45 -2.67
CA VAL A 763 25.14 -11.45 -2.05
C VAL A 763 26.14 -12.12 -1.12
N TYR A 764 25.70 -13.10 -0.32
CA TYR A 764 26.57 -13.95 0.47
C TYR A 764 27.63 -14.61 -0.42
N ALA A 765 27.21 -15.28 -1.52
CA ALA A 765 28.13 -15.98 -2.42
C ALA A 765 29.15 -15.02 -3.06
N ALA A 766 28.72 -13.81 -3.43
CA ALA A 766 29.59 -12.78 -3.99
C ALA A 766 30.61 -12.27 -2.96
N ILE A 767 30.22 -12.03 -1.71
CA ILE A 767 31.15 -11.65 -0.63
C ILE A 767 32.13 -12.81 -0.34
N ALA A 768 31.65 -14.05 -0.26
CA ALA A 768 32.51 -15.22 -0.08
C ALA A 768 33.51 -15.37 -1.25
N ALA A 769 33.07 -15.11 -2.49
CA ALA A 769 33.91 -15.12 -3.67
C ALA A 769 34.95 -13.99 -3.68
N SER A 770 34.60 -12.79 -3.22
CA SER A 770 35.55 -11.66 -3.11
C SER A 770 36.64 -11.96 -2.09
N LEU A 771 36.27 -12.53 -0.94
CA LEU A 771 37.22 -12.95 0.09
C LEU A 771 38.12 -14.09 -0.37
N ARG A 772 37.57 -15.09 -1.09
CA ARG A 772 38.37 -16.11 -1.76
C ARG A 772 39.37 -15.50 -2.73
N HIS A 773 38.93 -14.53 -3.53
CA HIS A 773 39.78 -13.90 -4.53
C HIS A 773 40.96 -13.16 -3.88
N LEU A 774 40.70 -12.43 -2.79
CA LEU A 774 41.71 -11.68 -2.06
C LEU A 774 42.67 -12.56 -1.25
N GLY A 775 42.14 -13.58 -0.59
CA GLY A 775 42.87 -14.42 0.36
C GLY A 775 43.41 -15.74 -0.20
N GLY A 776 43.00 -16.15 -1.40
CA GLY A 776 43.29 -17.48 -1.92
C GLY A 776 42.63 -18.61 -1.11
N LEU A 777 41.52 -18.31 -0.44
CA LEU A 777 40.87 -19.22 0.52
C LEU A 777 40.25 -20.43 -0.19
N SER A 778 40.44 -21.63 0.38
CA SER A 778 39.78 -22.87 -0.09
C SER A 778 38.62 -23.31 0.81
N ASP A 779 38.56 -22.76 2.02
CA ASP A 779 37.57 -23.04 3.05
C ASP A 779 37.38 -21.76 3.86
N LEU A 780 36.12 -21.38 4.12
CA LEU A 780 35.74 -20.16 4.84
C LEU A 780 34.55 -20.47 5.74
N VAL A 781 34.61 -20.04 6.99
CA VAL A 781 33.45 -20.05 7.89
C VAL A 781 32.92 -18.63 7.99
N VAL A 782 31.62 -18.46 7.79
CA VAL A 782 30.95 -17.15 7.84
C VAL A 782 29.83 -17.25 8.86
N GLY A 783 29.80 -16.28 9.76
CA GLY A 783 28.68 -16.09 10.69
C GLY A 783 27.51 -15.38 10.01
N THR A 784 26.30 -15.75 10.37
CA THR A 784 25.09 -15.02 9.98
C THR A 784 24.03 -15.11 11.08
N SER A 785 23.01 -14.26 10.96
CA SER A 785 21.85 -14.26 11.85
C SER A 785 20.77 -15.18 11.31
N ALA A 786 20.25 -16.07 12.15
CA ALA A 786 19.03 -16.82 11.88
C ALA A 786 17.91 -16.32 12.80
N SER A 787 16.66 -16.39 12.33
CA SER A 787 15.49 -15.92 13.09
C SER A 787 15.34 -16.64 14.44
N GLY A 788 15.72 -17.91 14.53
CA GLY A 788 15.49 -18.77 15.71
C GLY A 788 14.01 -19.06 15.99
N ARG A 789 13.08 -18.50 15.21
CA ARG A 789 11.64 -18.75 15.26
C ARG A 789 11.29 -19.94 14.39
N THR A 790 11.42 -21.14 14.94
CA THR A 790 11.00 -22.40 14.30
C THR A 790 9.60 -22.84 14.74
N ASP A 791 9.12 -22.35 15.89
CA ASP A 791 7.77 -22.63 16.40
C ASP A 791 6.80 -21.53 15.95
N SER A 792 5.85 -21.90 15.08
CA SER A 792 4.88 -20.97 14.51
C SER A 792 3.92 -20.36 15.53
N GLY A 793 3.76 -20.99 16.71
CA GLY A 793 2.98 -20.44 17.82
C GLY A 793 3.53 -19.11 18.37
N TYR A 794 4.78 -18.76 18.03
CA TYR A 794 5.45 -17.55 18.47
C TYR A 794 5.80 -16.57 17.32
N PHE A 795 5.25 -16.76 16.12
CA PHE A 795 5.53 -15.87 14.98
C PHE A 795 5.02 -14.44 15.16
N ASP A 796 3.96 -14.25 15.94
CA ASP A 796 3.41 -12.92 16.26
C ASP A 796 3.87 -12.43 17.66
N THR A 797 4.93 -13.02 18.24
CA THR A 797 5.44 -12.68 19.57
C THR A 797 6.61 -11.70 19.51
N ILE A 798 6.55 -10.58 20.23
CA ILE A 798 7.70 -9.69 20.39
C ILE A 798 8.67 -10.28 21.44
N GLY A 799 9.94 -10.43 21.07
CA GLY A 799 10.98 -11.01 21.91
C GLY A 799 12.31 -11.24 21.19
N TYR A 800 13.31 -11.77 21.89
CA TYR A 800 14.61 -12.09 21.30
C TYR A 800 14.73 -13.59 20.95
N PHE A 801 14.57 -13.90 19.66
CA PHE A 801 14.69 -15.26 19.14
C PHE A 801 15.96 -15.46 18.31
N THR A 802 16.52 -14.38 17.76
CA THR A 802 17.68 -14.43 16.87
C THR A 802 18.84 -15.21 17.46
N THR A 803 19.36 -16.14 16.67
CA THR A 803 20.58 -16.89 16.95
C THR A 803 21.65 -16.52 15.94
N VAL A 804 22.90 -16.58 16.38
CA VAL A 804 24.05 -16.56 15.47
C VAL A 804 24.33 -18.00 15.06
N VAL A 805 24.45 -18.23 13.75
CA VAL A 805 24.83 -19.51 13.16
C VAL A 805 26.06 -19.35 12.26
N ALA A 806 26.79 -20.42 12.03
CA ALA A 806 28.02 -20.39 11.24
C ALA A 806 27.97 -21.39 10.08
N HIS A 807 28.11 -20.89 8.86
CA HIS A 807 28.08 -21.71 7.65
C HIS A 807 29.49 -21.88 7.09
N ARG A 808 29.83 -23.13 6.75
CA ARG A 808 31.11 -23.47 6.13
C ARG A 808 30.99 -23.49 4.62
N VAL A 809 31.82 -22.71 3.94
CA VAL A 809 31.88 -22.60 2.48
C VAL A 809 33.20 -23.16 1.99
N ARG A 810 33.13 -24.21 1.17
CA ARG A 810 34.30 -24.82 0.54
C ARG A 810 34.34 -24.48 -0.94
N PHE A 811 35.50 -24.04 -1.41
CA PHE A 811 35.68 -23.63 -2.80
C PHE A 811 36.42 -24.71 -3.59
N GLN A 812 35.77 -25.23 -4.62
CA GLN A 812 36.40 -26.17 -5.55
C GLN A 812 37.24 -25.39 -6.60
N LYS A 813 38.24 -26.06 -7.19
CA LYS A 813 39.21 -25.42 -8.09
C LYS A 813 38.56 -24.79 -9.34
N GLU A 814 37.56 -25.46 -9.91
CA GLU A 814 36.84 -25.06 -11.13
C GLU A 814 35.37 -24.72 -10.84
N MET A 815 35.06 -24.34 -9.59
CA MET A 815 33.71 -23.98 -9.18
C MET A 815 33.20 -22.78 -9.97
N THR A 816 31.97 -22.87 -10.46
CA THR A 816 31.25 -21.79 -11.13
C THR A 816 30.49 -20.90 -10.13
N VAL A 817 30.06 -19.72 -10.58
CA VAL A 817 29.20 -18.83 -9.78
C VAL A 817 27.90 -19.53 -9.38
N GLY A 818 27.23 -20.19 -10.32
CA GLY A 818 25.97 -20.89 -10.08
C GLY A 818 26.11 -22.04 -9.08
N GLU A 819 27.23 -22.79 -9.14
CA GLU A 819 27.55 -23.82 -8.15
C GLU A 819 27.79 -23.22 -6.76
N LEU A 820 28.47 -22.06 -6.67
CA LEU A 820 28.68 -21.39 -5.38
C LEU A 820 27.36 -20.89 -4.79
N ILE A 821 26.52 -20.22 -5.58
CA ILE A 821 25.19 -19.77 -5.16
C ILE A 821 24.35 -20.97 -4.70
N SER A 822 24.37 -22.07 -5.45
CA SER A 822 23.63 -23.29 -5.10
C SER A 822 24.15 -23.93 -3.81
N SER A 823 25.48 -23.97 -3.63
CA SER A 823 26.11 -24.48 -2.39
C SER A 823 25.72 -23.65 -1.17
N VAL A 824 25.82 -22.32 -1.28
CA VAL A 824 25.41 -21.38 -0.22
C VAL A 824 23.92 -21.52 0.08
N LYS A 825 23.07 -21.54 -0.95
CA LYS A 825 21.62 -21.74 -0.80
C LYS A 825 21.30 -23.03 -0.04
N ASN A 826 21.86 -24.15 -0.47
CA ASN A 826 21.58 -25.45 0.13
C ASN A 826 22.07 -25.50 1.60
N THR A 827 23.22 -24.90 1.88
CA THR A 827 23.78 -24.83 3.24
C THR A 827 22.92 -23.97 4.16
N VAL A 828 22.56 -22.76 3.73
CA VAL A 828 21.71 -21.85 4.51
C VAL A 828 20.34 -22.48 4.75
N ASN A 829 19.67 -22.95 3.70
CA ASN A 829 18.32 -23.49 3.80
C ASN A 829 18.27 -24.77 4.63
N GLY A 830 19.25 -25.68 4.46
CA GLY A 830 19.33 -26.92 5.23
C GLY A 830 19.64 -26.69 6.72
N SER A 831 20.11 -25.50 7.09
CA SER A 831 20.42 -25.17 8.48
C SER A 831 19.24 -24.57 9.27
N LEU A 832 18.17 -24.16 8.58
CA LEU A 832 17.05 -23.44 9.20
C LEU A 832 16.33 -24.26 10.28
N GLU A 833 16.16 -25.56 10.05
CA GLU A 833 15.54 -26.50 11.00
C GLU A 833 16.34 -26.64 12.30
N HIS A 834 17.64 -26.35 12.26
CA HIS A 834 18.57 -26.46 13.39
C HIS A 834 18.98 -25.10 13.96
N SER A 835 18.37 -24.02 13.47
CA SER A 835 18.80 -22.65 13.76
C SER A 835 18.55 -22.21 15.20
N GLU A 836 17.80 -22.95 16.00
CA GLU A 836 17.54 -22.58 17.40
C GLU A 836 18.74 -22.84 18.33
N ILE A 837 19.77 -23.56 17.86
CA ILE A 837 20.98 -23.85 18.63
C ILE A 837 21.93 -22.65 18.51
N PRO A 838 22.19 -21.90 19.60
CA PRO A 838 23.10 -20.76 19.54
C PRO A 838 24.56 -21.21 19.37
N ILE A 839 25.35 -20.35 18.74
CA ILE A 839 26.74 -20.64 18.40
C ILE A 839 27.63 -21.03 19.61
N ASP A 840 27.41 -20.45 20.78
CA ASP A 840 28.23 -20.75 21.97
C ASP A 840 28.10 -22.20 22.43
N LEU A 841 26.91 -22.81 22.27
CA LEU A 841 26.71 -24.24 22.55
C LEU A 841 27.43 -25.13 21.52
N VAL A 842 27.48 -24.70 20.26
CA VAL A 842 28.23 -25.41 19.21
C VAL A 842 29.73 -25.30 19.49
N GLU A 843 30.24 -24.12 19.82
CA GLU A 843 31.64 -23.89 20.18
C GLU A 843 32.04 -24.71 21.42
N GLU A 844 31.20 -24.75 22.46
CA GLU A 844 31.41 -25.58 23.65
C GLU A 844 31.49 -27.07 23.28
N ALA A 845 30.56 -27.56 22.45
CA ALA A 845 30.56 -28.95 21.99
C ALA A 845 31.77 -29.30 21.12
N LEU A 846 32.33 -28.33 20.38
CA LEU A 846 33.57 -28.44 19.62
C LEU A 846 34.84 -28.29 20.48
N GLY A 847 34.70 -28.13 21.80
CA GLY A 847 35.79 -27.97 22.74
C GLY A 847 36.57 -26.66 22.58
N MET A 848 35.92 -25.62 22.08
CA MET A 848 36.53 -24.29 21.93
C MET A 848 36.61 -23.54 23.25
N THR A 849 37.64 -22.72 23.40
CA THR A 849 37.85 -21.90 24.59
C THR A 849 37.24 -20.51 24.37
N PRO A 850 36.21 -20.10 25.15
CA PRO A 850 35.59 -18.80 25.01
C PRO A 850 36.60 -17.64 25.08
N GLY A 851 36.46 -16.66 24.17
CA GLY A 851 37.31 -15.46 24.11
C GLY A 851 38.73 -15.68 23.55
N ARG A 852 39.17 -16.94 23.38
CA ARG A 852 40.45 -17.28 22.73
C ARG A 852 40.24 -17.82 21.32
N ASP A 853 39.29 -18.73 21.16
CA ASP A 853 38.94 -19.31 19.88
C ASP A 853 37.73 -18.56 19.30
N HIS A 854 37.76 -18.32 17.99
CA HIS A 854 36.63 -17.75 17.26
C HIS A 854 36.38 -18.58 16.01
N LEU A 855 35.12 -18.97 15.79
CA LEU A 855 34.79 -19.87 14.70
C LEU A 855 34.80 -19.18 13.33
N PHE A 856 34.37 -17.92 13.27
CA PHE A 856 34.32 -17.11 12.05
C PHE A 856 34.91 -15.72 12.28
N GLU A 857 35.54 -15.19 11.24
CA GLU A 857 36.05 -13.82 11.20
C GLU A 857 35.08 -12.88 10.47
N VAL A 858 34.24 -13.44 9.60
CA VAL A 858 33.35 -12.71 8.70
C VAL A 858 31.92 -12.91 9.13
N PHE A 859 31.16 -11.83 9.18
CA PHE A 859 29.73 -11.85 9.45
C PHE A 859 28.96 -11.20 8.31
N ILE A 860 27.90 -11.85 7.84
CA ILE A 860 27.06 -11.32 6.74
C ILE A 860 25.61 -11.30 7.20
N GLN A 861 24.98 -10.13 7.09
CA GLN A 861 23.56 -9.92 7.35
C GLN A 861 22.93 -9.11 6.21
N ILE A 862 21.66 -9.40 5.93
CA ILE A 862 20.82 -8.60 5.03
C ILE A 862 19.61 -8.08 5.81
N HIS A 863 19.30 -6.81 5.61
CA HIS A 863 18.15 -6.14 6.20
C HIS A 863 17.18 -5.80 5.07
N ALA A 864 16.01 -6.44 5.07
CA ALA A 864 14.97 -6.24 4.07
C ALA A 864 13.76 -5.53 4.69
N LYS A 865 13.42 -4.33 4.19
CA LYS A 865 12.17 -3.61 4.50
C LYS A 865 11.89 -3.37 5.99
N ASN A 866 12.86 -2.87 6.76
CA ASN A 866 12.58 -2.45 8.13
C ASN A 866 11.55 -1.32 8.16
N LYS A 867 10.43 -1.51 8.87
CA LYS A 867 9.27 -0.61 8.97
C LYS A 867 9.52 0.61 9.86
N LEU A 868 10.72 1.20 9.76
CA LEU A 868 11.14 2.39 10.48
C LEU A 868 11.02 3.67 9.62
N ASN A 869 10.53 3.53 8.39
CA ASN A 869 10.10 4.61 7.52
C ASN A 869 8.63 4.37 7.15
N GLY A 870 7.76 5.37 7.31
CA GLY A 870 6.35 5.18 7.03
C GLY A 870 5.47 6.33 7.50
N THR A 871 4.18 6.04 7.64
CA THR A 871 3.17 7.00 8.07
C THR A 871 2.29 6.39 9.17
N LEU A 872 1.94 7.21 10.17
CA LEU A 872 0.91 6.87 11.16
C LEU A 872 -0.39 7.59 10.79
N SER A 873 -1.53 6.93 10.96
CA SER A 873 -2.83 7.57 10.69
C SER A 873 -3.37 8.28 11.93
N GLY A 874 -3.67 9.56 11.80
CA GLY A 874 -4.38 10.35 12.80
C GLY A 874 -5.91 10.20 12.75
N PRO A 875 -6.64 10.78 13.71
CA PRO A 875 -8.08 10.62 13.88
C PRO A 875 -8.91 11.30 12.77
N ASP A 876 -8.35 12.31 12.12
CA ASP A 876 -8.97 13.05 11.00
C ASP A 876 -8.64 12.44 9.62
N GLY A 877 -7.98 11.28 9.58
CA GLY A 877 -7.40 10.72 8.34
C GLY A 877 -6.10 11.43 7.90
N LYS A 878 -5.60 12.39 8.67
CA LYS A 878 -4.28 13.02 8.47
C LYS A 878 -3.18 12.00 8.70
N SER A 879 -2.23 11.91 7.77
CA SER A 879 -1.02 11.11 7.92
C SER A 879 0.03 11.88 8.73
N VAL A 880 0.72 11.20 9.63
CA VAL A 880 1.92 11.68 10.33
C VAL A 880 3.10 10.94 9.75
N GLU A 881 3.91 11.59 8.93
CA GLU A 881 5.04 10.95 8.28
C GLU A 881 6.26 10.89 9.19
N PHE A 882 6.99 9.78 9.16
CA PHE A 882 8.25 9.62 9.88
C PHE A 882 9.28 8.84 9.05
N ARG A 883 10.55 9.13 9.31
CA ARG A 883 11.69 8.45 8.69
C ARG A 883 12.71 8.04 9.73
N GLN A 884 13.40 6.94 9.47
CA GLN A 884 14.52 6.51 10.28
C GLN A 884 15.70 7.46 10.09
N ILE A 885 16.35 7.81 11.20
CA ILE A 885 17.68 8.38 11.21
C ILE A 885 18.67 7.22 11.29
N ASP A 886 19.58 7.12 10.33
CA ASP A 886 20.62 6.09 10.34
C ASP A 886 21.42 6.16 11.65
N PRO A 887 21.70 5.01 12.29
CA PRO A 887 22.48 4.99 13.52
C PRO A 887 23.93 5.41 13.26
N ASP A 888 24.53 6.07 14.24
CA ASP A 888 25.95 6.37 14.23
C ASP A 888 26.73 5.04 14.32
N LYS A 889 27.47 4.70 13.26
CA LYS A 889 28.20 3.43 13.15
C LYS A 889 29.61 3.55 13.75
N HIS A 890 30.00 2.50 14.46
CA HIS A 890 31.30 2.36 15.12
C HIS A 890 32.02 1.09 14.65
N GLU A 891 33.12 0.73 15.32
CA GLU A 891 33.89 -0.49 15.04
C GLU A 891 33.00 -1.73 15.04
N SER A 892 33.34 -2.69 14.17
CA SER A 892 32.73 -4.02 14.25
C SER A 892 33.17 -4.72 15.54
N MET A 893 32.21 -5.25 16.29
CA MET A 893 32.48 -6.16 17.42
C MET A 893 33.05 -7.51 16.94
N LEU A 894 32.88 -7.80 15.64
CA LEU A 894 33.38 -8.97 14.92
C LEU A 894 34.59 -8.57 14.06
N GLY A 895 35.30 -9.52 13.45
CA GLY A 895 36.45 -9.21 12.58
C GLY A 895 36.09 -8.28 11.42
N LEU A 896 35.24 -8.79 10.51
CA LEU A 896 34.74 -8.09 9.33
C LEU A 896 33.24 -8.35 9.19
N GLN A 897 32.43 -7.30 9.21
CA GLN A 897 30.97 -7.39 9.14
C GLN A 897 30.42 -6.70 7.89
N PHE A 898 29.56 -7.40 7.15
CA PHE A 898 28.81 -6.87 6.02
C PHE A 898 27.32 -6.79 6.38
N GLU A 899 26.76 -5.58 6.36
CA GLU A 899 25.33 -5.32 6.46
C GLU A 899 24.83 -4.86 5.10
N VAL A 900 23.92 -5.63 4.51
CA VAL A 900 23.35 -5.36 3.19
C VAL A 900 21.94 -4.80 3.39
N MET A 901 21.73 -3.55 3.03
CA MET A 901 20.45 -2.86 3.16
C MET A 901 19.69 -2.93 1.84
N GLU A 902 18.51 -3.55 1.85
CA GLU A 902 17.56 -3.56 0.73
C GLU A 902 16.44 -2.54 1.01
N GLU A 903 16.42 -1.46 0.24
CA GLU A 903 15.58 -0.28 0.46
C GLU A 903 14.69 0.00 -0.77
N MET A 904 13.53 0.62 -0.54
CA MET A 904 12.67 1.18 -1.58
C MET A 904 12.73 2.70 -1.53
N ILE A 905 13.30 3.35 -2.55
CA ILE A 905 13.46 4.80 -2.63
C ILE A 905 12.72 5.31 -3.86
N GLY A 906 11.68 6.13 -3.67
CA GLY A 906 10.89 6.70 -4.79
C GLY A 906 10.20 5.64 -5.66
N GLY A 907 9.84 4.48 -5.10
CA GLY A 907 9.27 3.35 -5.84
C GLY A 907 10.30 2.42 -6.51
N GLU A 908 11.59 2.72 -6.41
CA GLU A 908 12.67 1.89 -6.96
C GLU A 908 13.44 1.11 -5.88
N ARG A 909 13.85 -0.13 -6.19
CA ARG A 909 14.71 -0.94 -5.31
C ARG A 909 16.14 -0.40 -5.32
N SER A 910 16.75 -0.29 -4.15
CA SER A 910 18.11 0.18 -3.94
C SER A 910 18.85 -0.77 -2.99
N ILE A 911 20.09 -1.13 -3.33
CA ILE A 911 20.96 -1.94 -2.47
C ILE A 911 22.14 -1.10 -2.02
N ARG A 912 22.35 -1.04 -0.70
CA ARG A 912 23.47 -0.38 -0.05
C ARG A 912 24.21 -1.40 0.81
N VAL A 913 25.55 -1.36 0.79
CA VAL A 913 26.39 -2.27 1.57
C VAL A 913 27.23 -1.47 2.55
N LEU A 914 27.09 -1.78 3.83
CA LEU A 914 27.90 -1.26 4.90
C LEU A 914 28.91 -2.34 5.29
N MET A 915 30.16 -1.95 5.42
CA MET A 915 31.24 -2.83 5.84
C MET A 915 31.94 -2.23 7.05
N SER A 916 31.72 -2.84 8.21
CA SER A 916 32.35 -2.47 9.48
C SER A 916 33.51 -3.42 9.77
N TYR A 917 34.62 -2.91 10.28
CA TYR A 917 35.83 -3.71 10.46
C TYR A 917 36.61 -3.29 11.69
N ARG A 918 37.40 -4.24 12.20
CA ARG A 918 38.38 -4.00 13.26
C ARG A 918 39.63 -3.32 12.72
N SER A 919 39.92 -2.10 13.16
CA SER A 919 41.05 -1.31 12.61
C SER A 919 42.41 -1.83 13.05
N ASP A 920 42.46 -2.61 14.13
CA ASP A 920 43.66 -3.32 14.57
C ASP A 920 44.01 -4.54 13.68
N ARG A 921 43.06 -5.01 12.86
CA ARG A 921 43.22 -6.15 11.95
C ARG A 921 43.22 -5.80 10.47
N TYR A 922 42.45 -4.78 10.07
CA TYR A 922 42.30 -4.37 8.67
C TYR A 922 42.74 -2.92 8.50
N GLY A 923 43.85 -2.72 7.78
CA GLY A 923 44.35 -1.38 7.48
C GLY A 923 43.55 -0.69 6.36
N PRO A 924 43.73 0.63 6.16
CA PRO A 924 43.02 1.37 5.10
C PRO A 924 43.19 0.77 3.70
N GLU A 925 44.37 0.26 3.37
CA GLU A 925 44.63 -0.40 2.08
C GLU A 925 43.86 -1.72 1.93
N ASP A 926 43.74 -2.50 3.02
CA ASP A 926 42.94 -3.73 3.02
C ASP A 926 41.46 -3.44 2.82
N VAL A 927 40.97 -2.40 3.49
CA VAL A 927 39.58 -1.93 3.39
C VAL A 927 39.25 -1.47 1.97
N ASP A 928 40.13 -0.70 1.33
CA ASP A 928 39.93 -0.28 -0.06
C ASP A 928 39.97 -1.46 -1.04
N ARG A 929 40.86 -2.45 -0.80
CA ARG A 929 40.89 -3.69 -1.59
C ARG A 929 39.62 -4.52 -1.39
N LEU A 930 39.13 -4.66 -0.16
CA LEU A 930 37.89 -5.35 0.17
C LEU A 930 36.69 -4.67 -0.52
N ARG A 931 36.58 -3.34 -0.41
CA ARG A 931 35.53 -2.53 -1.04
C ARG A 931 35.54 -2.67 -2.56
N SER A 932 36.68 -2.39 -3.18
CA SER A 932 36.80 -2.42 -4.66
C SER A 932 36.56 -3.81 -5.22
N THR A 933 37.11 -4.85 -4.58
CA THR A 933 36.91 -6.23 -5.02
C THR A 933 35.47 -6.67 -4.83
N THR A 934 34.86 -6.40 -3.68
CA THR A 934 33.47 -6.80 -3.42
C THR A 934 32.51 -6.10 -4.38
N SER A 935 32.69 -4.80 -4.62
CA SER A 935 31.93 -4.07 -5.64
C SER A 935 32.15 -4.64 -7.04
N GLY A 936 33.39 -4.96 -7.40
CA GLY A 936 33.72 -5.56 -8.71
C GLY A 936 33.06 -6.93 -8.88
N VAL A 937 33.11 -7.80 -7.86
CA VAL A 937 32.47 -9.11 -7.88
C VAL A 937 30.95 -9.00 -7.98
N PHE A 938 30.31 -8.04 -7.29
CA PHE A 938 28.88 -7.78 -7.48
C PHE A 938 28.56 -7.41 -8.94
N SER A 939 29.32 -6.50 -9.55
CA SER A 939 29.15 -6.15 -10.96
C SER A 939 29.33 -7.38 -11.86
N ARG A 940 30.31 -8.24 -11.60
CA ARG A 940 30.52 -9.48 -12.38
C ARG A 940 29.40 -10.50 -12.20
N PHE A 941 28.85 -10.64 -11.00
CA PHE A 941 27.71 -11.52 -10.72
C PHE A 941 26.44 -11.01 -11.42
N ALA A 942 26.30 -9.70 -11.58
CA ALA A 942 25.18 -9.07 -12.27
C ALA A 942 25.24 -9.21 -13.81
N GLU A 943 26.37 -9.63 -14.39
CA GLU A 943 26.50 -9.80 -15.84
C GLU A 943 25.70 -11.00 -16.37
N ALA A 944 25.18 -10.88 -17.60
CA ALA A 944 24.51 -11.98 -18.28
C ALA A 944 25.44 -13.21 -18.43
N GLY A 945 24.91 -14.38 -18.09
CA GLY A 945 25.66 -15.65 -18.13
C GLY A 945 26.69 -15.81 -17.01
N ALA A 946 26.70 -14.96 -15.99
CA ALA A 946 27.62 -15.08 -14.85
C ALA A 946 27.54 -16.44 -14.15
N SER A 947 26.35 -17.05 -14.06
CA SER A 947 26.13 -18.36 -13.42
C SER A 947 27.07 -19.46 -13.94
N SER A 948 27.39 -19.49 -15.24
CA SER A 948 28.27 -20.50 -15.84
C SER A 948 29.77 -20.17 -15.80
N ARG A 949 30.15 -18.99 -15.30
CA ARG A 949 31.55 -18.56 -15.25
C ARG A 949 32.26 -19.18 -14.06
N VAL A 950 33.52 -19.58 -14.26
CA VAL A 950 34.38 -20.11 -13.20
C VAL A 950 34.81 -18.98 -12.28
N LEU A 951 34.78 -19.17 -10.96
CA LEU A 951 35.11 -18.14 -9.97
C LEU A 951 36.47 -17.47 -10.19
N THR A 952 37.47 -18.19 -10.72
CA THR A 952 38.81 -17.65 -11.01
C THR A 952 38.84 -16.64 -12.15
N THR A 953 37.79 -16.57 -12.97
CA THR A 953 37.67 -15.64 -14.11
C THR A 953 36.98 -14.32 -13.76
N LEU A 954 36.50 -14.18 -12.52
CA LEU A 954 35.76 -13.02 -12.02
C LEU A 954 36.65 -11.94 -11.39
N ALA A 955 37.96 -12.16 -11.41
CA ALA A 955 39.00 -11.24 -10.95
C ALA A 955 39.07 -9.96 -11.78
#